data_AF-A0A928ZZW4-F1
#
_entry.id   AF-A0A928ZZW4-F1
#
_cell.length_a   1.000
_cell.length_b   1.000
_cell.length_c   1.000
_cell.angle_alpha   90.00
_cell.angle_beta   90.00
_cell.angle_gamma   90.00
#
_symmetry.space_group_name_H-M   'P 1'
#
loop_
_entity.id
_entity.type
_entity.pdbx_description
1 polymer ?
#
loop_
_entity_poly.entity_id
_entity_poly.type
_entity_poly.pdbx_seq_one_letter_code
_entity_poly.pdbx_strand_id
1 'polypeptide(L)'
;MSRDALIVGINQYQDLPRLTAAAKDAEGIAALLETYGNFRVRRLPEMITDHRPQIGQQTLVSTQQLENSLVRLLVPKGDHIPEAVFFYFSGHGLQREIGIREGYLAASDTRPDTANSGLSLSWLRRLIRHSPVRQIIVILDCCHSGEFLSLKDESWQGCDGQSYLFIAASREYEEAYESLESDYSVLTQALLSGLLPQQTPQGRITSTDLVASITNQLSQELQQPLFEQGGSEIVITQQSGRHITQKESISIISRLKQYCFNFCPYRGLQPFEEKHADYYFGRETLLQDLLQALQDRTTCALVGASGSGKTSLLRAGLIPRLAAGHDIPGSEHWLVRYVQLGAQPLKNLAAAFTIAHQEITVANELLQAEQLLRHEPNGLVNLVTAALMQQPTATKFWLIIDQFEALFTPTTDPHIQQERQQIIHILMTALCNPSVAFGVIIGVRSNAMDGLMSHGELFSLIDKNRFIMPPMSYQNIRDVIEKPAEKVGFKIDPYLIHNLTLDLTGAPGELALLQMTLYELWRHRTPTSYSKGGPCLSLESYMKLGRCSKLLIHRATDCYQSLSSEEQAAVQRIFIALCDLGEGRLDQCRSVRKLELVNQQFSIDLIERVLQKLTAARLIVSNKPQTIPTCNPEGCTVPATTWTTYEHEITDTKHWLVAHQTPFLGESRASEETVELAHKSLILDWPLLRQWLQHYPTRAILYQRRDLEERAWVWHHRGEPRCSDYLLGQQYLKDIGQFLNTHRQELSTLAQRYVAVSQGNATYQRWQTRGVAVLLPLAVMAGMTVSLVRHQLRIPWRIQPISNTEVSETTPSKTTAVIPTQLIPVSGTPLNTLLPRRWGQTGAKRLAITSQILDFNHRHPQSDLSQISVTQLANLMTPSAIITSSASLPDKSDIPLKFEKSE
;
A
#
# COMPACT_ATOMS: atom_id res chain seq x y z
N MET A 1 38.59 -27.15 -4.54
CA MET A 1 39.21 -27.58 -5.82
C MET A 1 39.48 -26.32 -6.64
N SER A 2 39.44 -26.30 -7.97
CA SER A 2 39.51 -25.03 -8.73
C SER A 2 38.13 -24.41 -8.96
N ARG A 3 38.05 -23.09 -8.89
CA ARG A 3 36.89 -22.29 -9.28
C ARG A 3 37.35 -21.34 -10.39
N ASP A 4 36.66 -21.32 -11.53
CA ASP A 4 37.03 -20.51 -12.70
C ASP A 4 35.89 -19.53 -13.01
N ALA A 5 36.18 -18.30 -13.42
CA ALA A 5 35.15 -17.29 -13.72
C ALA A 5 35.40 -16.61 -15.07
N LEU A 6 34.32 -16.22 -15.74
CA LEU A 6 34.33 -15.40 -16.96
C LEU A 6 33.48 -14.15 -16.70
N ILE A 7 34.13 -13.00 -16.69
CA ILE A 7 33.51 -11.72 -16.36
C ILE A 7 33.59 -10.83 -17.61
N VAL A 8 32.43 -10.48 -18.15
CA VAL A 8 32.28 -9.83 -19.46
C VAL A 8 31.64 -8.45 -19.29
N GLY A 9 32.25 -7.43 -19.88
CA GLY A 9 31.73 -6.05 -19.86
C GLY A 9 32.03 -5.33 -21.17
N ILE A 10 31.00 -5.08 -21.98
CA ILE A 10 31.17 -4.57 -23.36
C ILE A 10 30.65 -3.13 -23.47
N ASN A 11 31.57 -2.18 -23.56
CA ASN A 11 31.25 -0.76 -23.80
C ASN A 11 31.18 -0.39 -25.29
N GLN A 12 31.96 -1.06 -26.15
CA GLN A 12 32.09 -0.70 -27.57
C GLN A 12 31.30 -1.63 -28.48
N TYR A 13 30.59 -1.04 -29.44
CA TYR A 13 29.77 -1.72 -30.43
C TYR A 13 29.94 -1.07 -31.80
N GLN A 14 29.76 -1.86 -32.87
CA GLN A 14 29.78 -1.39 -34.27
C GLN A 14 28.42 -0.83 -34.70
N ASP A 15 27.37 -1.64 -34.50
CA ASP A 15 26.01 -1.40 -35.03
C ASP A 15 24.96 -1.24 -33.90
N LEU A 16 25.40 -0.91 -32.67
CA LEU A 16 24.58 -0.61 -31.50
C LEU A 16 25.12 0.64 -30.75
N PRO A 17 24.33 1.31 -29.90
CA PRO A 17 24.81 2.39 -29.05
C PRO A 17 25.98 1.95 -28.15
N ARG A 18 26.92 2.86 -27.87
CA ARG A 18 28.00 2.60 -26.91
C ARG A 18 27.49 2.73 -25.47
N LEU A 19 28.06 1.95 -24.57
CA LEU A 19 27.81 2.01 -23.13
C LEU A 19 29.05 2.56 -22.42
N THR A 20 28.87 3.12 -21.22
CA THR A 20 29.96 3.59 -20.36
C THR A 20 30.15 2.73 -19.11
N ALA A 21 29.06 2.21 -18.53
CA ALA A 21 29.08 1.45 -17.28
C ALA A 21 29.60 0.00 -17.41
N ALA A 22 29.22 -0.72 -18.47
CA ALA A 22 29.35 -2.19 -18.53
C ALA A 22 30.76 -2.76 -18.30
N ALA A 23 31.79 -2.10 -18.83
CA ALA A 23 33.19 -2.48 -18.59
C ALA A 23 33.64 -2.25 -17.14
N LYS A 24 33.08 -1.25 -16.47
CA LYS A 24 33.34 -0.91 -15.07
C LYS A 24 32.60 -1.84 -14.11
N ASP A 25 31.35 -2.16 -14.44
CA ASP A 25 30.54 -3.18 -13.77
C ASP A 25 31.29 -4.52 -13.67
N ALA A 26 31.74 -5.01 -14.83
CA ALA A 26 32.53 -6.22 -14.96
C ALA A 26 33.82 -6.16 -14.13
N GLU A 27 34.56 -5.05 -14.14
CA GLU A 27 35.80 -4.94 -13.36
C GLU A 27 35.55 -4.95 -11.84
N GLY A 28 34.45 -4.35 -11.38
CA GLY A 28 34.05 -4.40 -9.97
C GLY A 28 33.80 -5.84 -9.50
N ILE A 29 33.00 -6.60 -10.26
CA ILE A 29 32.70 -8.01 -9.95
C ILE A 29 33.96 -8.88 -10.04
N ALA A 30 34.82 -8.63 -11.04
CA ALA A 30 36.10 -9.33 -11.19
C ALA A 30 37.01 -9.16 -9.96
N ALA A 31 37.27 -7.93 -9.54
CA ALA A 31 38.12 -7.64 -8.39
C ALA A 31 37.56 -8.22 -7.07
N LEU A 32 36.23 -8.25 -6.91
CA LEU A 32 35.57 -8.84 -5.74
C LEU A 32 35.77 -10.36 -5.70
N LEU A 33 35.56 -11.05 -6.82
CA LEU A 33 35.72 -12.51 -6.92
C LEU A 33 37.17 -12.99 -6.81
N GLU A 34 38.14 -12.18 -7.25
CA GLU A 34 39.58 -12.39 -6.99
C GLU A 34 39.92 -12.22 -5.50
N THR A 35 39.32 -11.23 -4.82
CA THR A 35 39.63 -10.91 -3.42
C THR A 35 38.98 -11.88 -2.43
N TYR A 36 37.73 -12.28 -2.66
CA TYR A 36 36.93 -13.06 -1.70
C TYR A 36 36.34 -14.36 -2.25
N GLY A 37 36.26 -14.53 -3.57
CA GLY A 37 35.62 -15.68 -4.20
C GLY A 37 36.53 -16.90 -4.40
N ASN A 38 37.86 -16.72 -4.31
CA ASN A 38 38.87 -17.71 -4.72
C ASN A 38 38.67 -18.19 -6.17
N PHE A 39 38.08 -17.36 -7.05
CA PHE A 39 37.92 -17.67 -8.47
C PHE A 39 39.14 -17.26 -9.28
N ARG A 40 39.51 -18.09 -10.26
CA ARG A 40 40.40 -17.69 -11.35
C ARG A 40 39.60 -16.88 -12.36
N VAL A 41 39.58 -15.55 -12.19
CA VAL A 41 38.84 -14.66 -13.06
C VAL A 41 39.55 -14.49 -14.40
N ARG A 42 38.80 -14.70 -15.50
CA ARG A 42 39.14 -14.24 -16.84
C ARG A 42 38.24 -13.06 -17.19
N ARG A 43 38.85 -12.01 -17.74
CA ARG A 43 38.17 -10.78 -18.15
C ARG A 43 37.94 -10.80 -19.67
N LEU A 44 36.82 -10.26 -20.14
CA LEU A 44 36.53 -10.16 -21.58
C LEU A 44 35.81 -8.81 -21.88
N PRO A 45 36.41 -7.92 -22.71
CA PRO A 45 37.75 -8.01 -23.28
C PRO A 45 38.84 -7.85 -22.20
N GLU A 46 39.93 -8.61 -22.29
CA GLU A 46 41.10 -8.43 -21.41
C GLU A 46 42.05 -7.36 -21.97
N MET A 47 42.48 -6.45 -21.10
CA MET A 47 43.52 -5.45 -21.34
C MET A 47 44.51 -5.49 -20.17
N ILE A 48 45.81 -5.38 -20.43
CA ILE A 48 46.82 -5.32 -19.37
C ILE A 48 47.13 -3.86 -19.06
N THR A 49 46.80 -3.41 -17.85
CA THR A 49 47.04 -2.05 -17.35
C THR A 49 47.75 -2.14 -16.00
N ASP A 50 48.82 -1.37 -15.80
CA ASP A 50 49.68 -1.42 -14.60
C ASP A 50 50.11 -2.85 -14.18
N HIS A 51 50.46 -3.66 -15.20
CA HIS A 51 50.81 -5.08 -15.09
C HIS A 51 49.72 -6.01 -14.52
N ARG A 52 48.43 -5.59 -14.56
CA ARG A 52 47.28 -6.39 -14.14
C ARG A 52 46.27 -6.55 -15.29
N PRO A 53 45.59 -7.70 -15.43
CA PRO A 53 44.47 -7.82 -16.34
C PRO A 53 43.28 -6.99 -15.84
N GLN A 54 42.66 -6.22 -16.73
CA GLN A 54 41.48 -5.38 -16.51
C GLN A 54 40.51 -5.49 -17.69
N ILE A 55 39.24 -5.11 -17.51
CA ILE A 55 38.26 -5.08 -18.59
C ILE A 55 38.53 -3.89 -19.53
N GLY A 56 38.70 -4.18 -20.82
CA GLY A 56 39.05 -3.21 -21.85
C GLY A 56 37.90 -2.29 -22.28
N GLN A 57 37.73 -1.15 -21.61
CA GLN A 57 36.68 -0.14 -21.86
C GLN A 57 36.53 0.35 -23.32
N GLN A 58 37.59 0.23 -24.13
CA GLN A 58 37.63 0.66 -25.54
C GLN A 58 37.89 -0.51 -26.52
N THR A 59 37.88 -1.75 -26.03
CA THR A 59 38.22 -2.95 -26.81
C THR A 59 36.95 -3.63 -27.33
N LEU A 60 36.98 -4.10 -28.57
CA LEU A 60 35.88 -4.84 -29.20
C LEU A 60 35.95 -6.34 -28.86
N VAL A 61 34.80 -6.98 -28.69
CA VAL A 61 34.64 -8.44 -28.52
C VAL A 61 33.74 -8.96 -29.63
N SER A 62 34.13 -10.01 -30.36
CA SER A 62 33.23 -10.65 -31.34
C SER A 62 32.32 -11.71 -30.71
N THR A 63 31.15 -11.98 -31.32
CA THR A 63 30.26 -13.09 -30.91
C THR A 63 31.05 -14.39 -30.79
N GLN A 64 31.95 -14.66 -31.75
CA GLN A 64 32.80 -15.85 -31.74
C GLN A 64 33.79 -15.90 -30.57
N GLN A 65 34.32 -14.77 -30.10
CA GLN A 65 35.18 -14.71 -28.91
C GLN A 65 34.39 -14.98 -27.62
N LEU A 66 33.16 -14.46 -27.55
CA LEU A 66 32.26 -14.69 -26.41
C LEU A 66 31.83 -16.17 -26.34
N GLU A 67 31.40 -16.76 -27.46
CA GLU A 67 31.09 -18.19 -27.58
C GLU A 67 32.27 -19.07 -27.14
N ASN A 68 33.47 -18.84 -27.70
CA ASN A 68 34.66 -19.63 -27.37
C ASN A 68 35.05 -19.52 -25.89
N SER A 69 34.84 -18.34 -25.29
CA SER A 69 35.09 -18.12 -23.86
C SER A 69 34.09 -18.86 -22.98
N LEU A 70 32.81 -18.86 -23.37
CA LEU A 70 31.74 -19.59 -22.68
C LEU A 70 31.88 -21.11 -22.81
N VAL A 71 32.20 -21.64 -23.99
CA VAL A 71 32.51 -23.06 -24.19
C VAL A 71 33.70 -23.47 -23.32
N ARG A 72 34.74 -22.64 -23.23
CA ARG A 72 35.92 -22.91 -22.39
C ARG A 72 35.64 -22.86 -20.88
N LEU A 73 34.62 -22.10 -20.44
CA LEU A 73 34.18 -22.05 -19.05
C LEU A 73 33.25 -23.23 -18.70
N LEU A 74 32.18 -23.41 -19.49
CA LEU A 74 31.07 -24.30 -19.19
C LEU A 74 31.32 -25.74 -19.64
N VAL A 75 32.08 -25.96 -20.72
CA VAL A 75 32.44 -27.30 -21.21
C VAL A 75 33.97 -27.42 -21.28
N PRO A 76 34.66 -27.40 -20.12
CA PRO A 76 36.11 -27.52 -20.05
C PRO A 76 36.58 -28.90 -20.54
N LYS A 77 37.70 -28.92 -21.26
CA LYS A 77 38.27 -30.14 -21.85
C LYS A 77 39.49 -30.62 -21.05
N GLY A 78 39.55 -31.92 -20.76
CA GLY A 78 40.61 -32.57 -19.98
C GLY A 78 40.19 -32.88 -18.54
N ASP A 79 41.07 -33.56 -17.79
CA ASP A 79 40.73 -34.22 -16.52
C ASP A 79 40.47 -33.26 -15.33
N HIS A 80 40.64 -31.96 -15.54
CA HIS A 80 40.60 -30.92 -14.51
C HIS A 80 39.35 -30.04 -14.64
N ILE A 81 38.19 -30.63 -14.37
CA ILE A 81 36.90 -29.92 -14.32
C ILE A 81 36.87 -29.06 -13.03
N PRO A 82 36.52 -27.76 -13.10
CA PRO A 82 36.35 -26.93 -11.91
C PRO A 82 35.14 -27.37 -11.09
N GLU A 83 35.21 -27.13 -9.79
CA GLU A 83 34.12 -27.39 -8.84
C GLU A 83 32.98 -26.37 -9.01
N ALA A 84 33.36 -25.11 -9.24
CA ALA A 84 32.43 -24.01 -9.49
C ALA A 84 32.85 -23.16 -10.68
N VAL A 85 31.85 -22.66 -11.42
CA VAL A 85 32.02 -21.59 -12.42
C VAL A 85 31.10 -20.41 -12.16
N PHE A 86 31.60 -19.22 -12.47
CA PHE A 86 30.86 -17.96 -12.37
C PHE A 86 30.92 -17.23 -13.72
N PHE A 87 29.78 -17.07 -14.37
CA PHE A 87 29.64 -16.26 -15.58
C PHE A 87 28.88 -14.98 -15.25
N TYR A 88 29.46 -13.85 -15.62
CA TYR A 88 28.83 -12.54 -15.53
C TYR A 88 28.92 -11.82 -16.87
N PHE A 89 27.84 -11.16 -17.27
CA PHE A 89 27.76 -10.34 -18.46
C PHE A 89 27.06 -9.01 -18.16
N SER A 90 27.71 -7.89 -18.48
CA SER A 90 27.08 -6.58 -18.64
C SER A 90 27.31 -6.04 -20.05
N GLY A 91 26.28 -5.44 -20.63
CA GLY A 91 26.25 -4.97 -22.00
C GLY A 91 24.83 -4.91 -22.56
N HIS A 92 24.70 -4.75 -23.88
CA HIS A 92 23.40 -4.87 -24.55
C HIS A 92 22.89 -6.32 -24.57
N GLY A 93 21.60 -6.47 -24.33
CA GLY A 93 20.84 -7.68 -24.64
C GLY A 93 19.72 -7.32 -25.62
N LEU A 94 19.46 -8.21 -26.57
CA LEU A 94 18.50 -8.02 -27.66
C LEU A 94 17.40 -9.08 -27.61
N GLN A 95 16.28 -8.78 -28.23
CA GLN A 95 15.12 -9.66 -28.38
C GLN A 95 14.71 -9.69 -29.85
N ARG A 96 14.35 -10.89 -30.35
CA ARG A 96 13.92 -11.10 -31.73
C ARG A 96 12.63 -11.92 -31.75
N GLU A 97 11.67 -11.50 -32.56
CA GLU A 97 10.39 -12.20 -32.72
C GLU A 97 10.15 -12.54 -34.21
N ILE A 98 10.38 -13.81 -34.58
CA ILE A 98 10.06 -14.34 -35.92
C ILE A 98 9.30 -15.65 -35.73
N GLY A 99 8.02 -15.55 -35.34
CA GLY A 99 7.15 -16.69 -35.01
C GLY A 99 7.47 -17.38 -33.68
N ILE A 100 8.71 -17.27 -33.20
CA ILE A 100 9.15 -17.56 -31.84
C ILE A 100 9.92 -16.33 -31.34
N ARG A 101 9.79 -16.06 -30.04
CA ARG A 101 10.48 -15.00 -29.29
C ARG A 101 11.80 -15.56 -28.74
N GLU A 102 12.93 -14.94 -29.06
CA GLU A 102 14.25 -15.38 -28.57
C GLU A 102 15.17 -14.19 -28.24
N GLY A 103 15.80 -14.26 -27.08
CA GLY A 103 16.75 -13.26 -26.57
C GLY A 103 18.22 -13.63 -26.83
N TYR A 104 19.05 -12.60 -26.93
CA TYR A 104 20.45 -12.69 -27.36
C TYR A 104 21.34 -11.75 -26.53
N LEU A 105 22.55 -12.18 -26.18
CA LEU A 105 23.60 -11.31 -25.61
C LEU A 105 24.39 -10.67 -26.77
N ALA A 106 24.48 -9.34 -26.80
CA ALA A 106 25.14 -8.63 -27.89
C ALA A 106 26.65 -8.47 -27.63
N ALA A 107 27.44 -8.98 -28.58
CA ALA A 107 28.86 -8.69 -28.72
C ALA A 107 29.08 -7.46 -29.62
N SER A 108 30.30 -6.94 -29.70
CA SER A 108 30.62 -5.69 -30.42
C SER A 108 30.34 -5.73 -31.93
N ASP A 109 30.27 -6.91 -32.55
CA ASP A 109 29.97 -7.17 -33.96
C ASP A 109 28.52 -7.64 -34.21
N THR A 110 27.69 -7.66 -33.16
CA THR A 110 26.26 -8.01 -33.24
C THR A 110 25.47 -6.97 -34.03
N ARG A 111 24.54 -7.44 -34.87
CA ARG A 111 23.72 -6.62 -35.77
C ARG A 111 22.24 -6.93 -35.60
N PRO A 112 21.41 -5.96 -35.15
CA PRO A 112 19.96 -6.06 -35.15
C PRO A 112 19.41 -6.60 -36.48
N ASP A 113 18.35 -7.41 -36.40
CA ASP A 113 17.57 -7.95 -37.53
C ASP A 113 18.30 -8.79 -38.60
N THR A 114 19.62 -8.96 -38.50
CA THR A 114 20.42 -9.78 -39.44
C THR A 114 20.55 -11.25 -39.02
N ALA A 115 21.46 -12.00 -39.64
CA ALA A 115 21.84 -13.34 -39.22
C ALA A 115 22.81 -13.37 -38.01
N ASN A 116 23.51 -12.26 -37.69
CA ASN A 116 24.37 -12.16 -36.51
C ASN A 116 23.66 -11.39 -35.38
N SER A 117 22.58 -11.96 -34.85
CA SER A 117 21.79 -11.36 -33.75
C SER A 117 22.48 -11.38 -32.38
N GLY A 118 23.73 -11.86 -32.30
CA GLY A 118 24.48 -12.05 -31.06
C GLY A 118 24.43 -13.49 -30.58
N LEU A 119 24.75 -13.71 -29.30
CA LEU A 119 24.81 -15.04 -28.69
C LEU A 119 23.45 -15.41 -28.10
N SER A 120 22.78 -16.40 -28.70
CA SER A 120 21.44 -16.86 -28.28
C SER A 120 21.40 -17.37 -26.84
N LEU A 121 20.42 -16.90 -26.06
CA LEU A 121 20.15 -17.40 -24.71
C LEU A 121 19.65 -18.85 -24.71
N SER A 122 18.99 -19.31 -25.79
CA SER A 122 18.61 -20.72 -25.95
C SER A 122 19.83 -21.63 -26.19
N TRP A 123 20.86 -21.12 -26.86
CA TRP A 123 22.15 -21.80 -27.01
C TRP A 123 22.90 -21.82 -25.67
N LEU A 124 22.92 -20.71 -24.92
CA LEU A 124 23.53 -20.66 -23.59
C LEU A 124 22.87 -21.63 -22.60
N ARG A 125 21.53 -21.67 -22.53
CA ARG A 125 20.75 -22.59 -21.67
C ARG A 125 21.07 -24.06 -22.02
N ARG A 126 21.24 -24.39 -23.31
CA ARG A 126 21.71 -25.72 -23.77
C ARG A 126 23.17 -26.01 -23.41
N LEU A 127 24.08 -25.04 -23.56
CA LEU A 127 25.50 -25.20 -23.22
C LEU A 127 25.69 -25.49 -21.72
N ILE A 128 24.93 -24.82 -20.86
CA ILE A 128 24.94 -25.06 -19.41
C ILE A 128 24.39 -26.45 -19.08
N ARG A 129 23.34 -26.92 -19.77
CA ARG A 129 22.77 -28.26 -19.58
C ARG A 129 23.75 -29.39 -19.95
N HIS A 130 24.72 -29.11 -20.82
CA HIS A 130 25.80 -30.03 -21.16
C HIS A 130 27.11 -29.77 -20.37
N SER A 131 27.07 -28.91 -19.34
CA SER A 131 28.22 -28.64 -18.49
C SER A 131 28.47 -29.78 -17.49
N PRO A 132 29.70 -30.31 -17.39
CA PRO A 132 30.07 -31.28 -16.36
C PRO A 132 30.43 -30.61 -15.01
N VAL A 133 30.29 -29.29 -14.88
CA VAL A 133 30.62 -28.53 -13.67
C VAL A 133 29.51 -28.71 -12.62
N ARG A 134 29.90 -28.84 -11.34
CA ARG A 134 28.96 -29.11 -10.24
C ARG A 134 28.23 -27.87 -9.70
N GLN A 135 28.88 -26.72 -9.66
CA GLN A 135 28.28 -25.45 -9.20
C GLN A 135 28.34 -24.40 -10.31
N ILE A 136 27.20 -23.89 -10.76
CA ILE A 136 27.13 -22.96 -11.91
C ILE A 136 26.38 -21.68 -11.51
N ILE A 137 27.08 -20.55 -11.50
CA ILE A 137 26.50 -19.23 -11.27
C ILE A 137 26.48 -18.45 -12.59
N VAL A 138 25.32 -17.91 -12.99
CA VAL A 138 25.14 -17.08 -14.19
C VAL A 138 24.41 -15.80 -13.84
N ILE A 139 24.98 -14.66 -14.22
CA ILE A 139 24.42 -13.34 -13.94
C ILE A 139 24.40 -12.51 -15.23
N LEU A 140 23.21 -12.09 -15.66
CA LEU A 140 22.97 -11.38 -16.92
C LEU A 140 22.42 -9.97 -16.63
N ASP A 141 23.32 -8.99 -16.65
CA ASP A 141 23.04 -7.58 -16.41
C ASP A 141 22.83 -6.83 -17.74
N CYS A 142 21.73 -7.18 -18.43
CA CYS A 142 21.36 -6.59 -19.71
C CYS A 142 19.84 -6.58 -19.93
N CYS A 143 19.37 -5.75 -20.87
CA CYS A 143 17.97 -5.77 -21.35
C CYS A 143 17.58 -7.16 -21.88
N HIS A 144 16.29 -7.50 -21.80
CA HIS A 144 15.70 -8.79 -22.24
C HIS A 144 16.32 -10.07 -21.62
N SER A 145 17.26 -9.95 -20.68
CA SER A 145 17.89 -11.06 -19.93
C SER A 145 16.88 -12.00 -19.25
N GLY A 146 15.68 -11.50 -18.92
CA GLY A 146 14.60 -12.30 -18.33
C GLY A 146 14.16 -13.49 -19.19
N GLU A 147 14.39 -13.45 -20.51
CA GLU A 147 14.09 -14.58 -21.41
C GLU A 147 14.95 -15.81 -21.15
N PHE A 148 16.12 -15.65 -20.51
CA PHE A 148 16.93 -16.77 -20.06
C PHE A 148 16.19 -17.67 -19.05
N LEU A 149 15.25 -17.08 -18.29
CA LEU A 149 14.48 -17.71 -17.21
C LEU A 149 13.00 -17.92 -17.57
N SER A 150 12.43 -17.13 -18.49
CA SER A 150 11.00 -17.20 -18.83
C SER A 150 10.60 -18.32 -19.82
N LEU A 151 11.54 -19.21 -20.18
CA LEU A 151 11.32 -20.36 -21.08
C LEU A 151 10.54 -21.48 -20.36
N LYS A 152 9.23 -21.28 -20.22
CA LYS A 152 8.30 -22.12 -19.42
C LYS A 152 8.16 -23.57 -19.90
N ASP A 153 8.45 -23.86 -21.16
CA ASP A 153 8.18 -25.19 -21.76
C ASP A 153 9.18 -26.28 -21.30
N GLU A 154 10.30 -25.90 -20.70
CA GLU A 154 11.24 -26.82 -20.04
C GLU A 154 11.71 -26.26 -18.69
N SER A 155 11.01 -26.66 -17.61
CA SER A 155 11.48 -26.49 -16.23
C SER A 155 12.90 -27.04 -16.08
N TRP A 156 13.82 -26.30 -15.44
CA TRP A 156 15.21 -26.73 -15.32
C TRP A 156 15.37 -27.94 -14.39
N GLN A 157 15.26 -29.13 -14.98
CA GLN A 157 15.74 -30.37 -14.41
C GLN A 157 17.25 -30.43 -14.68
N GLY A 158 18.03 -29.92 -13.73
CA GLY A 158 19.49 -29.98 -13.78
C GLY A 158 20.00 -31.43 -13.78
N CYS A 159 21.24 -31.63 -14.25
CA CYS A 159 21.86 -32.95 -14.14
C CYS A 159 21.97 -33.39 -12.68
N ASP A 160 21.82 -34.68 -12.41
CA ASP A 160 21.69 -35.20 -11.04
C ASP A 160 22.92 -34.83 -10.17
N GLY A 161 22.68 -34.14 -9.07
CA GLY A 161 23.73 -33.57 -8.20
C GLY A 161 24.37 -32.22 -8.64
N GLN A 162 23.91 -31.59 -9.73
CA GLN A 162 24.33 -30.24 -10.12
C GLN A 162 23.59 -29.17 -9.32
N SER A 163 24.31 -28.10 -8.96
CA SER A 163 23.79 -26.94 -8.22
C SER A 163 23.97 -25.66 -9.04
N TYR A 164 22.99 -24.77 -9.02
CA TYR A 164 23.00 -23.58 -9.87
C TYR A 164 22.29 -22.37 -9.24
N LEU A 165 22.73 -21.18 -9.67
CA LEU A 165 22.11 -19.89 -9.37
C LEU A 165 22.16 -19.01 -10.63
N PHE A 166 20.99 -18.64 -11.15
CA PHE A 166 20.83 -17.75 -12.28
C PHE A 166 20.15 -16.46 -11.84
N ILE A 167 20.67 -15.31 -12.29
CA ILE A 167 20.14 -13.96 -12.01
C ILE A 167 20.04 -13.17 -13.31
N ALA A 168 18.89 -12.53 -13.57
CA ALA A 168 18.64 -11.74 -14.77
C ALA A 168 18.07 -10.34 -14.43
N ALA A 169 18.59 -9.31 -15.08
CA ALA A 169 18.31 -7.90 -14.80
C ALA A 169 16.90 -7.38 -15.14
N SER A 170 16.12 -8.09 -15.96
CA SER A 170 14.69 -7.81 -16.25
C SER A 170 14.31 -6.35 -16.56
N ARG A 171 14.60 -5.90 -17.79
CA ARG A 171 13.89 -4.78 -18.45
C ARG A 171 13.50 -5.19 -19.87
N GLU A 172 12.34 -4.71 -20.35
CA GLU A 172 11.82 -5.03 -21.69
C GLU A 172 11.53 -3.78 -22.57
N TYR A 173 11.35 -2.59 -21.97
CA TYR A 173 11.27 -1.33 -22.71
C TYR A 173 11.88 -0.16 -21.91
N GLU A 174 13.07 0.28 -22.31
CA GLU A 174 13.64 1.59 -21.96
C GLU A 174 14.76 1.92 -22.95
N GLU A 175 14.64 3.02 -23.73
CA GLU A 175 15.78 3.56 -24.46
C GLU A 175 16.71 4.30 -23.51
N ALA A 176 18.02 4.14 -23.73
CA ALA A 176 19.09 4.44 -22.79
C ALA A 176 19.01 5.81 -22.08
N TYR A 177 18.64 5.78 -20.80
CA TYR A 177 19.21 6.66 -19.78
C TYR A 177 20.14 5.83 -18.88
N GLU A 178 21.45 5.88 -19.13
CA GLU A 178 22.43 5.47 -18.12
C GLU A 178 22.21 6.31 -16.86
N SER A 179 22.23 5.68 -15.68
CA SER A 179 21.90 6.34 -14.41
C SER A 179 23.00 7.32 -14.00
N LEU A 180 22.79 8.61 -14.33
CA LEU A 180 23.67 9.78 -14.10
C LEU A 180 24.13 10.04 -12.64
N GLU A 181 23.82 9.13 -11.72
CA GLU A 181 24.08 9.23 -10.28
C GLU A 181 24.91 8.05 -9.72
N SER A 182 25.13 6.98 -10.50
CA SER A 182 25.84 5.77 -10.05
C SER A 182 27.03 5.41 -10.93
N ASP A 183 28.10 4.94 -10.30
CA ASP A 183 29.36 4.54 -10.95
C ASP A 183 29.30 3.10 -11.54
N TYR A 184 28.12 2.49 -11.44
CA TYR A 184 27.78 1.08 -11.70
C TYR A 184 26.28 0.98 -12.07
N SER A 185 25.88 -0.12 -12.73
CA SER A 185 24.46 -0.48 -12.93
C SER A 185 23.73 -0.70 -11.60
N VAL A 186 22.39 -0.66 -11.61
CA VAL A 186 21.55 -0.92 -10.43
C VAL A 186 21.69 -2.36 -9.91
N LEU A 187 21.69 -3.36 -10.81
CA LEU A 187 21.89 -4.76 -10.40
C LEU A 187 23.32 -5.00 -9.93
N THR A 188 24.31 -4.42 -10.62
CA THR A 188 25.72 -4.57 -10.23
C THR A 188 26.03 -3.86 -8.91
N GLN A 189 25.39 -2.73 -8.60
CA GLN A 189 25.49 -2.08 -7.29
C GLN A 189 24.97 -3.00 -6.17
N ALA A 190 23.85 -3.70 -6.38
CA ALA A 190 23.30 -4.68 -5.42
C ALA A 190 24.13 -5.97 -5.31
N LEU A 191 24.82 -6.37 -6.38
CA LEU A 191 25.77 -7.49 -6.37
C LEU A 191 27.06 -7.15 -5.63
N LEU A 192 27.62 -5.96 -5.86
CA LEU A 192 28.86 -5.48 -5.24
C LEU A 192 28.73 -5.26 -3.73
N SER A 193 27.53 -4.97 -3.23
CA SER A 193 27.22 -5.01 -1.80
C SER A 193 26.97 -6.46 -1.34
N GLY A 194 26.06 -7.19 -1.98
CA GLY A 194 25.59 -8.51 -1.56
C GLY A 194 26.65 -9.61 -1.55
N LEU A 195 27.72 -9.49 -2.36
CA LEU A 195 28.83 -10.44 -2.42
C LEU A 195 29.92 -10.22 -1.34
N LEU A 196 29.82 -9.21 -0.48
CA LEU A 196 30.85 -8.90 0.52
C LEU A 196 30.75 -9.82 1.75
N PRO A 197 31.77 -10.65 2.07
CA PRO A 197 31.72 -11.58 3.20
C PRO A 197 31.44 -10.92 4.56
N GLN A 198 31.73 -9.63 4.70
CA GLN A 198 31.48 -8.86 5.91
C GLN A 198 29.98 -8.58 6.18
N GLN A 199 29.07 -8.91 5.25
CA GLN A 199 27.62 -8.82 5.49
C GLN A 199 27.09 -9.94 6.39
N THR A 200 27.79 -11.09 6.53
CA THR A 200 27.34 -12.19 7.39
C THR A 200 28.28 -12.40 8.59
N PRO A 201 27.76 -12.76 9.78
CA PRO A 201 28.60 -13.08 10.95
C PRO A 201 29.55 -14.26 10.75
N GLN A 202 29.27 -15.10 9.74
CA GLN A 202 30.08 -16.27 9.39
C GLN A 202 31.23 -15.96 8.42
N GLY A 203 31.32 -14.71 7.92
CA GLY A 203 32.36 -14.33 6.96
C GLY A 203 32.26 -15.08 5.63
N ARG A 204 31.05 -15.46 5.19
CA ARG A 204 30.78 -16.16 3.92
C ARG A 204 29.42 -15.75 3.34
N ILE A 205 29.35 -15.57 2.03
CA ILE A 205 28.09 -15.32 1.31
C ILE A 205 27.72 -16.57 0.52
N THR A 206 26.49 -17.04 0.67
CA THR A 206 25.94 -18.16 -0.10
C THR A 206 25.01 -17.68 -1.22
N SER A 207 24.61 -18.61 -2.09
CA SER A 207 23.60 -18.36 -3.12
C SER A 207 22.30 -17.81 -2.53
N THR A 208 21.89 -18.30 -1.37
CA THR A 208 20.67 -17.87 -0.67
C THR A 208 20.85 -16.52 0.00
N ASP A 209 22.00 -16.26 0.64
CA ASP A 209 22.34 -14.93 1.18
C ASP A 209 22.31 -13.84 0.09
N LEU A 210 22.90 -14.14 -1.07
CA LEU A 210 23.00 -13.19 -2.19
C LEU A 210 21.62 -12.84 -2.75
N VAL A 211 20.77 -13.85 -3.00
CA VAL A 211 19.39 -13.63 -3.48
C VAL A 211 18.62 -12.78 -2.47
N ALA A 212 18.66 -13.13 -1.17
CA ALA A 212 17.99 -12.36 -0.13
C ALA A 212 18.50 -10.91 -0.05
N SER A 213 19.81 -10.69 -0.15
CA SER A 213 20.43 -9.36 -0.12
C SER A 213 20.02 -8.49 -1.32
N ILE A 214 19.99 -9.05 -2.54
CA ILE A 214 19.55 -8.34 -3.75
C ILE A 214 18.04 -8.04 -3.69
N THR A 215 17.21 -9.03 -3.33
CA THR A 215 15.74 -8.87 -3.22
C THR A 215 15.38 -7.79 -2.20
N ASN A 216 16.06 -7.73 -1.05
CA ASN A 216 15.83 -6.70 -0.05
C ASN A 216 16.26 -5.31 -0.56
N GLN A 217 17.46 -5.19 -1.13
CA GLN A 217 18.01 -3.91 -1.63
C GLN A 217 17.17 -3.31 -2.78
N LEU A 218 16.71 -4.15 -3.71
CA LEU A 218 15.94 -3.70 -4.88
C LEU A 218 14.42 -3.71 -4.66
N SER A 219 13.94 -4.04 -3.45
CA SER A 219 12.50 -4.07 -3.10
C SER A 219 11.74 -2.75 -3.29
N GLN A 220 12.46 -1.62 -3.44
CA GLN A 220 11.86 -0.30 -3.70
C GLN A 220 12.29 0.29 -5.06
N GLU A 221 13.06 -0.44 -5.87
CA GLU A 221 13.56 0.00 -7.17
C GLU A 221 12.64 -0.45 -8.32
N LEU A 222 12.69 0.27 -9.46
CA LEU A 222 11.91 -0.09 -10.64
C LEU A 222 12.40 -1.39 -11.32
N GLN A 223 13.62 -1.82 -11.02
CA GLN A 223 14.24 -3.02 -11.56
C GLN A 223 14.08 -4.19 -10.57
N GLN A 224 13.31 -5.20 -10.96
CA GLN A 224 12.97 -6.36 -10.13
C GLN A 224 13.60 -7.63 -10.71
N PRO A 225 14.87 -7.94 -10.39
CA PRO A 225 15.61 -9.03 -11.04
C PRO A 225 14.94 -10.39 -10.83
N LEU A 226 15.04 -11.23 -11.85
CA LEU A 226 14.52 -12.59 -11.83
C LEU A 226 15.61 -13.57 -11.38
N PHE A 227 15.22 -14.56 -10.58
CA PHE A 227 16.11 -15.56 -9.98
C PHE A 227 15.63 -16.98 -10.32
N GLU A 228 16.54 -17.89 -10.67
CA GLU A 228 16.30 -19.33 -10.78
C GLU A 228 17.44 -20.07 -10.07
N GLN A 229 17.17 -20.92 -9.08
CA GLN A 229 18.22 -21.63 -8.32
C GLN A 229 17.79 -23.05 -7.98
N GLY A 230 18.76 -23.96 -7.81
CA GLY A 230 18.49 -25.34 -7.42
C GLY A 230 19.75 -26.14 -7.10
N GLY A 231 19.56 -27.33 -6.54
CA GLY A 231 20.64 -28.18 -6.00
C GLY A 231 21.03 -27.80 -4.58
N SER A 232 22.33 -27.88 -4.26
CA SER A 232 22.87 -27.53 -2.94
C SER A 232 23.31 -26.06 -2.86
N GLU A 233 23.34 -25.52 -1.65
CA GLU A 233 23.82 -24.16 -1.37
C GLU A 233 25.25 -23.93 -1.91
N ILE A 234 25.45 -22.85 -2.67
CA ILE A 234 26.76 -22.50 -3.25
C ILE A 234 27.37 -21.37 -2.42
N VAL A 235 28.50 -21.62 -1.73
CA VAL A 235 29.29 -20.55 -1.09
C VAL A 235 29.98 -19.74 -2.19
N ILE A 236 29.61 -18.48 -2.39
CA ILE A 236 30.12 -17.64 -3.48
C ILE A 236 31.42 -16.95 -3.05
N THR A 237 31.42 -16.27 -1.91
CA THR A 237 32.59 -15.54 -1.36
C THR A 237 32.81 -15.85 0.12
N GLN A 238 34.04 -15.69 0.60
CA GLN A 238 34.40 -15.92 2.01
C GLN A 238 35.64 -15.12 2.44
N GLN A 239 35.73 -14.81 3.73
CA GLN A 239 36.84 -14.10 4.34
C GLN A 239 38.00 -15.06 4.65
N SER A 240 38.99 -15.14 3.76
CA SER A 240 40.18 -15.97 3.96
C SER A 240 41.08 -15.40 5.08
N GLY A 241 41.32 -16.18 6.13
CA GLY A 241 42.02 -15.77 7.36
C GLY A 241 43.53 -15.53 7.26
N ARG A 242 44.00 -14.72 6.31
CA ARG A 242 45.38 -14.22 6.29
C ARG A 242 45.50 -12.94 7.12
N HIS A 243 46.52 -12.89 7.97
CA HIS A 243 46.82 -11.78 8.88
C HIS A 243 46.66 -10.39 8.24
N ILE A 244 45.83 -9.55 8.85
CA ILE A 244 46.03 -8.10 8.87
C ILE A 244 46.49 -7.76 10.29
N THR A 245 47.74 -7.34 10.43
CA THR A 245 48.31 -6.91 11.71
C THR A 245 47.76 -5.54 12.13
N GLN A 246 47.75 -5.28 13.44
CA GLN A 246 47.30 -4.01 14.00
C GLN A 246 48.24 -2.84 13.60
N LYS A 247 47.97 -2.17 12.47
CA LYS A 247 48.27 -0.75 12.24
C LYS A 247 47.65 -0.24 10.94
N GLU A 248 46.38 0.14 11.01
CA GLU A 248 45.81 1.36 10.40
C GLU A 248 44.31 1.40 10.67
N SER A 249 43.89 2.16 11.70
CA SER A 249 42.48 2.45 11.99
C SER A 249 41.92 3.49 11.03
N ILE A 250 42.08 3.26 9.73
CA ILE A 250 41.67 4.14 8.65
C ILE A 250 40.64 3.42 7.78
N SER A 251 39.46 4.03 7.65
CA SER A 251 38.44 3.74 6.65
C SER A 251 37.41 2.60 6.82
N ILE A 252 37.20 1.99 7.99
CA ILE A 252 35.94 1.20 8.16
C ILE A 252 34.73 2.15 8.06
N ILE A 253 34.71 3.24 8.85
CA ILE A 253 33.62 4.22 8.82
C ILE A 253 33.54 4.96 7.48
N SER A 254 34.66 5.32 6.85
CA SER A 254 34.62 6.00 5.54
C SER A 254 34.39 5.09 4.34
N ARG A 255 34.65 3.77 4.41
CA ARG A 255 34.14 2.79 3.43
C ARG A 255 32.65 2.54 3.64
N LEU A 256 32.16 2.47 4.89
CA LEU A 256 30.71 2.39 5.15
C LEU A 256 29.96 3.61 4.60
N LYS A 257 30.49 4.84 4.78
CA LYS A 257 29.97 6.04 4.10
C LYS A 257 30.00 5.96 2.56
N GLN A 258 30.85 5.11 1.98
CA GLN A 258 30.95 4.89 0.54
C GLN A 258 29.79 4.03 -0.01
N TYR A 259 29.12 3.23 0.83
CA TYR A 259 27.90 2.50 0.47
C TYR A 259 26.61 3.32 0.63
N CYS A 260 26.66 4.48 1.31
CA CYS A 260 25.47 5.31 1.59
C CYS A 260 24.92 6.10 0.38
N PHE A 261 25.54 6.03 -0.80
CA PHE A 261 25.29 6.96 -1.93
C PHE A 261 23.87 6.94 -2.53
N ASN A 262 23.08 5.89 -2.31
CA ASN A 262 21.66 5.83 -2.73
C ASN A 262 20.67 6.21 -1.62
N PHE A 263 21.08 6.25 -0.34
CA PHE A 263 20.15 6.63 0.73
C PHE A 263 19.98 8.15 0.78
N CYS A 264 18.90 8.66 0.18
CA CYS A 264 18.50 10.04 0.34
C CYS A 264 18.02 10.28 1.79
N PRO A 265 18.66 11.17 2.57
CA PRO A 265 18.29 11.42 3.96
C PRO A 265 17.06 12.34 4.09
N TYR A 266 16.57 12.88 2.98
CA TYR A 266 15.37 13.71 2.89
C TYR A 266 14.20 12.90 2.33
N ARG A 267 12.96 13.20 2.74
CA ARG A 267 11.77 12.41 2.35
C ARG A 267 10.87 13.07 1.30
N GLY A 268 11.20 14.27 0.84
CA GLY A 268 10.38 15.00 -0.13
C GLY A 268 9.04 15.41 0.50
N LEU A 269 7.94 14.86 -0.01
CA LEU A 269 6.60 15.04 0.57
C LEU A 269 6.15 13.89 1.47
N GLN A 270 6.89 12.77 1.50
CA GLN A 270 6.56 11.67 2.39
C GLN A 270 6.89 12.08 3.84
N PRO A 271 6.06 11.70 4.82
CA PRO A 271 6.44 11.87 6.22
C PRO A 271 7.70 11.06 6.55
N PHE A 272 8.48 11.53 7.51
CA PHE A 272 9.40 10.67 8.22
C PHE A 272 8.60 9.65 9.04
N GLU A 273 9.14 8.44 9.13
CA GLU A 273 8.55 7.26 9.77
C GLU A 273 9.42 6.84 10.95
N GLU A 274 8.97 5.90 11.78
CA GLU A 274 9.75 5.37 12.91
C GLU A 274 11.15 4.88 12.45
N LYS A 275 11.21 4.15 11.33
CA LYS A 275 12.48 3.72 10.69
C LYS A 275 13.32 4.85 10.08
N HIS A 276 12.84 6.09 10.10
CA HIS A 276 13.56 7.29 9.65
C HIS A 276 13.96 8.21 10.82
N ALA A 277 13.73 7.81 12.09
CA ALA A 277 14.03 8.60 13.28
C ALA A 277 15.48 9.12 13.32
N ASP A 278 16.44 8.31 12.88
CA ASP A 278 17.85 8.67 12.76
C ASP A 278 18.12 9.94 11.93
N TYR A 279 17.23 10.30 11.01
CA TYR A 279 17.36 11.43 10.09
C TYR A 279 16.38 12.57 10.42
N TYR A 280 15.66 12.49 11.54
CA TYR A 280 14.67 13.46 11.97
C TYR A 280 15.24 14.47 12.99
N PHE A 281 15.38 15.73 12.58
CA PHE A 281 16.00 16.80 13.37
C PHE A 281 15.22 18.13 13.29
N GLY A 282 15.64 19.13 14.05
CA GLY A 282 15.08 20.49 14.08
C GLY A 282 13.76 20.63 14.86
N ARG A 283 13.37 19.63 15.66
CA ARG A 283 12.18 19.68 16.54
C ARG A 283 12.49 19.25 17.97
N GLU A 284 13.75 19.06 18.33
CA GLU A 284 14.23 18.50 19.60
C GLU A 284 13.58 19.18 20.82
N THR A 285 13.54 20.51 20.89
CA THR A 285 12.89 21.25 22.00
C THR A 285 11.39 20.98 22.10
N LEU A 286 10.64 21.13 21.00
CA LEU A 286 9.19 20.88 20.97
C LEU A 286 8.85 19.42 21.34
N LEU A 287 9.73 18.49 20.96
CA LEU A 287 9.61 17.08 21.28
C LEU A 287 9.88 16.83 22.78
N GLN A 288 10.88 17.50 23.36
CA GLN A 288 11.15 17.47 24.80
C GLN A 288 10.01 18.07 25.63
N ASP A 289 9.47 19.23 25.22
CA ASP A 289 8.29 19.87 25.84
C ASP A 289 7.08 18.92 25.83
N LEU A 290 6.89 18.22 24.71
CA LEU A 290 5.82 17.24 24.51
C LEU A 290 6.03 16.01 25.40
N LEU A 291 7.23 15.42 25.45
CA LEU A 291 7.54 14.26 26.29
C LEU A 291 7.34 14.55 27.77
N GLN A 292 7.85 15.71 28.25
CA GLN A 292 7.62 16.14 29.62
C GLN A 292 6.12 16.23 29.94
N ALA A 293 5.32 16.75 29.02
CA ALA A 293 3.87 16.84 29.20
C ALA A 293 3.14 15.48 29.20
N LEU A 294 3.68 14.43 28.57
CA LEU A 294 3.09 13.08 28.55
C LEU A 294 3.35 12.29 29.85
N GLN A 295 4.24 12.77 30.73
CA GLN A 295 4.42 12.25 32.08
C GLN A 295 3.17 12.55 32.93
N ASP A 296 2.79 13.83 33.03
CA ASP A 296 1.71 14.31 33.90
C ASP A 296 0.30 14.20 33.30
N ARG A 297 0.16 13.97 31.99
CA ARG A 297 -1.12 14.08 31.27
C ARG A 297 -1.60 12.78 30.64
N THR A 298 -2.91 12.70 30.45
CA THR A 298 -3.61 11.67 29.65
C THR A 298 -4.09 12.20 28.30
N THR A 299 -3.99 13.51 28.03
CA THR A 299 -4.37 14.09 26.73
C THR A 299 -3.33 15.10 26.24
N CYS A 300 -3.05 15.07 24.94
CA CYS A 300 -2.24 16.06 24.24
C CYS A 300 -2.85 16.36 22.86
N ALA A 301 -2.80 17.61 22.42
CA ALA A 301 -3.24 18.02 21.08
C ALA A 301 -2.15 18.80 20.34
N LEU A 302 -1.50 18.18 19.37
CA LEU A 302 -0.51 18.81 18.50
C LEU A 302 -1.22 19.63 17.41
N VAL A 303 -1.29 20.95 17.60
CA VAL A 303 -2.00 21.89 16.72
C VAL A 303 -1.02 22.56 15.77
N GLY A 304 -1.21 22.43 14.45
CA GLY A 304 -0.30 23.03 13.47
C GLY A 304 -0.82 23.07 12.05
N ALA A 305 -0.28 23.97 11.23
CA ALA A 305 -0.65 24.13 9.82
C ALA A 305 -0.46 22.83 9.00
N SER A 306 -1.05 22.75 7.80
CA SER A 306 -0.67 21.69 6.86
C SER A 306 0.80 21.86 6.43
N GLY A 307 1.51 20.78 6.16
CA GLY A 307 2.94 20.78 5.83
C GLY A 307 3.90 21.11 6.98
N SER A 308 3.42 21.41 8.20
CA SER A 308 4.27 21.80 9.35
C SER A 308 5.10 20.68 9.99
N GLY A 309 4.90 19.43 9.56
CA GLY A 309 5.64 18.26 10.02
C GLY A 309 4.97 17.45 11.14
N LYS A 310 3.69 17.69 11.49
CA LYS A 310 2.96 16.99 12.57
C LYS A 310 3.12 15.46 12.54
N THR A 311 2.73 14.83 11.43
CA THR A 311 2.79 13.38 11.23
C THR A 311 4.21 12.84 11.43
N SER A 312 5.23 13.55 10.94
CA SER A 312 6.64 13.18 11.14
C SER A 312 7.12 13.36 12.57
N LEU A 313 6.63 14.37 13.29
CA LEU A 313 6.92 14.54 14.72
C LEU A 313 6.32 13.38 15.52
N LEU A 314 5.08 12.98 15.21
CA LEU A 314 4.44 11.83 15.86
C LEU A 314 5.18 10.51 15.54
N ARG A 315 5.41 10.21 14.26
CA ARG A 315 5.95 8.91 13.81
C ARG A 315 7.47 8.77 13.95
N ALA A 316 8.27 9.74 13.49
CA ALA A 316 9.72 9.66 13.55
C ALA A 316 10.33 10.28 14.82
N GLY A 317 9.62 11.22 15.45
CA GLY A 317 10.06 11.86 16.68
C GLY A 317 9.59 11.14 17.95
N LEU A 318 8.27 11.08 18.15
CA LEU A 318 7.67 10.73 19.43
C LEU A 318 7.64 9.22 19.69
N ILE A 319 7.06 8.42 18.78
CA ILE A 319 6.93 6.97 18.97
C ILE A 319 8.29 6.30 19.30
N PRO A 320 9.39 6.57 18.57
CA PRO A 320 10.69 5.92 18.83
C PRO A 320 11.34 6.32 20.15
N ARG A 321 10.99 7.49 20.72
CA ARG A 321 11.50 7.95 22.01
C ARG A 321 10.69 7.42 23.19
N LEU A 322 9.37 7.35 23.06
CA LEU A 322 8.51 6.64 24.02
C LEU A 322 8.93 5.16 24.10
N ALA A 323 9.07 4.53 22.93
CA ALA A 323 9.56 3.16 22.76
C ALA A 323 10.89 2.86 23.47
N ALA A 324 11.84 3.81 23.44
CA ALA A 324 13.18 3.62 24.00
C ALA A 324 13.24 3.78 25.53
N GLY A 325 12.23 4.34 26.19
CA GLY A 325 12.24 4.59 27.65
C GLY A 325 13.22 5.66 28.15
N HIS A 326 14.16 6.11 27.31
CA HIS A 326 15.24 7.02 27.71
C HIS A 326 14.76 8.41 28.17
N ASP A 327 13.74 8.98 27.50
CA ASP A 327 13.21 10.31 27.84
C ASP A 327 12.13 10.26 28.94
N ILE A 328 11.48 9.11 29.15
CA ILE A 328 10.46 8.88 30.18
C ILE A 328 10.65 7.45 30.74
N PRO A 329 11.23 7.27 31.93
CA PRO A 329 11.44 5.94 32.51
C PRO A 329 10.12 5.15 32.64
N GLY A 330 10.07 3.95 32.09
CA GLY A 330 8.88 3.11 32.03
C GLY A 330 7.99 3.32 30.79
N SER A 331 8.34 4.22 29.85
CA SER A 331 7.58 4.36 28.59
C SER A 331 7.90 3.28 27.55
N GLU A 332 9.01 2.56 27.71
CA GLU A 332 9.32 1.30 27.03
C GLU A 332 8.28 0.20 27.34
N HIS A 333 7.46 0.41 28.38
CA HIS A 333 6.32 -0.40 28.78
C HIS A 333 4.97 0.25 28.42
N TRP A 334 4.93 1.27 27.55
CA TRP A 334 3.68 1.87 27.10
C TRP A 334 3.25 1.27 25.75
N LEU A 335 2.05 0.71 25.68
CA LEU A 335 1.49 0.22 24.42
C LEU A 335 1.02 1.41 23.58
N VAL A 336 1.86 1.84 22.64
CA VAL A 336 1.52 2.91 21.70
C VAL A 336 0.82 2.32 20.47
N ARG A 337 -0.26 2.97 20.01
CA ARG A 337 -0.97 2.65 18.76
C ARG A 337 -1.25 3.93 17.97
N TYR A 338 -1.07 3.87 16.65
CA TYR A 338 -1.23 4.99 15.74
C TYR A 338 -2.38 4.74 14.77
N VAL A 339 -3.24 5.74 14.55
CA VAL A 339 -4.39 5.67 13.63
C VAL A 339 -4.60 7.00 12.90
N GLN A 340 -5.08 6.92 11.66
CA GLN A 340 -5.69 8.03 10.93
C GLN A 340 -7.14 7.63 10.60
N LEU A 341 -8.12 8.42 11.06
CA LEU A 341 -9.52 7.99 11.07
C LEU A 341 -10.16 7.98 9.67
N GLY A 342 -9.85 8.97 8.83
CA GLY A 342 -10.25 8.99 7.42
C GLY A 342 -11.76 8.85 7.19
N ALA A 343 -12.14 8.11 6.15
CA ALA A 343 -13.54 7.98 5.69
C ALA A 343 -14.35 6.82 6.33
N GLN A 344 -13.73 5.97 7.15
CA GLN A 344 -14.39 4.85 7.86
C GLN A 344 -13.92 4.85 9.33
N PRO A 345 -14.30 5.87 10.12
CA PRO A 345 -13.56 6.23 11.32
C PRO A 345 -13.73 5.23 12.48
N LEU A 346 -14.89 4.59 12.67
CA LEU A 346 -15.01 3.51 13.67
C LEU A 346 -14.17 2.28 13.29
N LYS A 347 -14.18 1.88 12.02
CA LYS A 347 -13.42 0.72 11.52
C LYS A 347 -11.91 0.95 11.60
N ASN A 348 -11.45 2.15 11.24
CA ASN A 348 -10.03 2.50 11.35
C ASN A 348 -9.59 2.60 12.82
N LEU A 349 -10.45 3.05 13.73
CA LEU A 349 -10.21 2.97 15.18
C LEU A 349 -10.17 1.51 15.67
N ALA A 350 -11.05 0.64 15.19
CA ALA A 350 -11.08 -0.79 15.51
C ALA A 350 -9.78 -1.51 15.08
N ALA A 351 -9.23 -1.15 13.91
CA ALA A 351 -7.99 -1.71 13.38
C ALA A 351 -6.75 -1.41 14.26
N ALA A 352 -6.80 -0.42 15.16
CA ALA A 352 -5.73 -0.18 16.13
C ALA A 352 -5.62 -1.28 17.22
N PHE A 353 -6.62 -2.17 17.32
CA PHE A 353 -6.73 -3.22 18.33
C PHE A 353 -6.66 -4.66 17.78
N THR A 354 -6.56 -4.85 16.46
CA THR A 354 -6.36 -6.17 15.84
C THR A 354 -4.89 -6.60 15.94
N ILE A 355 -4.65 -7.84 16.38
CA ILE A 355 -3.30 -8.31 16.75
C ILE A 355 -2.94 -9.64 16.04
N ALA A 356 -3.91 -10.44 15.58
CA ALA A 356 -3.62 -11.71 14.93
C ALA A 356 -2.84 -11.59 13.61
N HIS A 357 -2.06 -12.63 13.28
CA HIS A 357 -1.30 -12.75 12.04
C HIS A 357 -2.03 -13.55 10.93
N GLN A 358 -3.27 -13.99 11.17
CA GLN A 358 -4.08 -14.76 10.21
C GLN A 358 -5.28 -13.93 9.74
N GLU A 359 -5.47 -13.80 8.44
CA GLU A 359 -6.45 -12.91 7.81
C GLU A 359 -7.89 -13.14 8.28
N ILE A 360 -8.30 -14.42 8.43
CA ILE A 360 -9.65 -14.80 8.88
C ILE A 360 -9.86 -14.39 10.35
N THR A 361 -8.86 -14.62 11.21
CA THR A 361 -8.91 -14.23 12.62
C THR A 361 -8.99 -12.71 12.76
N VAL A 362 -8.19 -11.99 11.97
CA VAL A 362 -8.20 -10.52 11.88
C VAL A 362 -9.53 -9.96 11.41
N ALA A 363 -10.16 -10.56 10.40
CA ALA A 363 -11.48 -10.11 9.94
C ALA A 363 -12.54 -10.24 11.04
N ASN A 364 -12.43 -11.27 11.89
CA ASN A 364 -13.29 -11.45 13.05
C ASN A 364 -12.96 -10.49 14.21
N GLU A 365 -11.67 -10.30 14.54
CA GLU A 365 -11.21 -9.32 15.54
C GLU A 365 -11.67 -7.90 15.18
N LEU A 366 -11.49 -7.49 13.91
CA LEU A 366 -11.88 -6.19 13.41
C LEU A 366 -13.40 -5.97 13.51
N LEU A 367 -14.19 -6.97 13.13
CA LEU A 367 -15.64 -6.91 13.20
C LEU A 367 -16.15 -6.83 14.65
N GLN A 368 -15.55 -7.59 15.57
CA GLN A 368 -15.88 -7.55 16.99
C GLN A 368 -15.48 -6.20 17.62
N ALA A 369 -14.29 -5.69 17.32
CA ALA A 369 -13.83 -4.39 17.80
C ALA A 369 -14.69 -3.24 17.25
N GLU A 370 -15.09 -3.27 15.97
CA GLU A 370 -16.02 -2.28 15.41
C GLU A 370 -17.39 -2.36 16.09
N GLN A 371 -17.94 -3.57 16.30
CA GLN A 371 -19.21 -3.75 17.00
C GLN A 371 -19.17 -3.21 18.45
N LEU A 372 -18.09 -3.48 19.19
CA LEU A 372 -17.89 -2.93 20.53
C LEU A 372 -17.84 -1.40 20.50
N LEU A 373 -17.02 -0.79 19.64
CA LEU A 373 -16.92 0.67 19.53
C LEU A 373 -18.24 1.33 19.04
N ARG A 374 -19.04 0.61 18.24
CA ARG A 374 -20.30 1.10 17.65
C ARG A 374 -21.50 0.98 18.60
N HIS A 375 -21.51 0.00 19.51
CA HIS A 375 -22.69 -0.32 20.34
C HIS A 375 -22.49 -0.24 21.85
N GLU A 376 -21.26 -0.43 22.36
CA GLU A 376 -20.98 -0.38 23.80
C GLU A 376 -20.42 1.01 24.21
N PRO A 377 -21.03 1.73 25.17
CA PRO A 377 -20.49 2.98 25.70
C PRO A 377 -19.06 2.84 26.26
N ASN A 378 -18.76 1.66 26.82
CA ASN A 378 -17.44 1.28 27.33
C ASN A 378 -16.59 0.49 26.30
N GLY A 379 -16.99 0.41 25.03
CA GLY A 379 -16.32 -0.43 24.02
C GLY A 379 -14.82 -0.16 23.90
N LEU A 380 -14.41 1.11 23.94
CA LEU A 380 -12.99 1.49 23.92
C LEU A 380 -12.26 1.12 25.22
N VAL A 381 -12.91 1.27 26.39
CA VAL A 381 -12.35 0.84 27.69
C VAL A 381 -12.09 -0.66 27.68
N ASN A 382 -13.06 -1.45 27.18
CA ASN A 382 -12.95 -2.90 27.10
C ASN A 382 -11.79 -3.34 26.19
N LEU A 383 -11.65 -2.71 25.01
CA LEU A 383 -10.58 -2.99 24.06
C LEU A 383 -9.19 -2.60 24.59
N VAL A 384 -9.05 -1.43 25.24
CA VAL A 384 -7.80 -1.01 25.89
C VAL A 384 -7.45 -1.95 27.05
N THR A 385 -8.43 -2.35 27.87
CA THR A 385 -8.24 -3.30 28.97
C THR A 385 -7.77 -4.66 28.46
N ALA A 386 -8.39 -5.18 27.39
CA ALA A 386 -7.98 -6.42 26.75
C ALA A 386 -6.56 -6.34 26.16
N ALA A 387 -6.20 -5.24 25.50
CA ALA A 387 -4.86 -5.04 24.94
C ALA A 387 -3.77 -4.99 26.04
N LEU A 388 -4.03 -4.33 27.17
CA LEU A 388 -3.13 -4.32 28.33
C LEU A 388 -3.05 -5.70 29.00
N MET A 389 -4.16 -6.44 29.11
CA MET A 389 -4.14 -7.81 29.64
C MET A 389 -3.37 -8.81 28.76
N GLN A 390 -3.31 -8.59 27.44
CA GLN A 390 -2.54 -9.42 26.50
C GLN A 390 -1.02 -9.18 26.57
N GLN A 391 -0.57 -8.03 27.09
CA GLN A 391 0.85 -7.73 27.29
C GLN A 391 1.11 -7.42 28.77
N PRO A 392 1.42 -8.42 29.63
CA PRO A 392 1.52 -8.23 31.08
C PRO A 392 2.58 -7.24 31.57
N THR A 393 3.52 -6.83 30.70
CA THR A 393 4.49 -5.76 30.96
C THR A 393 3.94 -4.36 30.69
N ALA A 394 2.81 -4.22 29.97
CA ALA A 394 2.30 -2.93 29.53
C ALA A 394 1.60 -2.16 30.66
N THR A 395 2.10 -0.95 30.96
CA THR A 395 1.65 -0.13 32.10
C THR A 395 0.66 0.98 31.72
N LYS A 396 0.67 1.43 30.46
CA LYS A 396 -0.19 2.50 29.93
C LYS A 396 -0.46 2.28 28.44
N PHE A 397 -1.65 2.60 27.96
CA PHE A 397 -2.01 2.59 26.54
C PHE A 397 -2.06 4.03 26.01
N TRP A 398 -1.37 4.30 24.91
CA TRP A 398 -1.43 5.59 24.21
C TRP A 398 -1.99 5.44 22.79
N LEU A 399 -3.12 6.10 22.53
CA LEU A 399 -3.69 6.20 21.20
C LEU A 399 -3.28 7.52 20.52
N ILE A 400 -2.49 7.43 19.45
CA ILE A 400 -2.13 8.57 18.60
C ILE A 400 -3.11 8.64 17.43
N ILE A 401 -3.92 9.69 17.38
CA ILE A 401 -4.90 9.95 16.32
C ILE A 401 -4.42 11.13 15.47
N ASP A 402 -3.77 10.87 14.35
CA ASP A 402 -3.36 11.92 13.40
C ASP A 402 -4.50 12.30 12.44
N GLN A 403 -4.46 13.52 11.92
CA GLN A 403 -5.52 14.13 11.10
C GLN A 403 -6.91 14.11 11.79
N PHE A 404 -6.96 14.45 13.07
CA PHE A 404 -8.18 14.45 13.88
C PHE A 404 -9.29 15.35 13.30
N GLU A 405 -8.93 16.38 12.52
CA GLU A 405 -9.88 17.20 11.75
C GLU A 405 -10.78 16.41 10.81
N ALA A 406 -10.37 15.22 10.34
CA ALA A 406 -11.14 14.42 9.39
C ALA A 406 -12.53 14.04 9.94
N LEU A 407 -12.63 13.81 11.26
CA LEU A 407 -13.92 13.59 11.94
C LEU A 407 -14.90 14.75 11.72
N PHE A 408 -14.41 15.99 11.66
CA PHE A 408 -15.20 17.23 11.67
C PHE A 408 -15.51 17.76 10.27
N THR A 409 -15.12 17.02 9.22
CA THR A 409 -15.51 17.29 7.82
C THR A 409 -17.02 17.58 7.72
N PRO A 410 -17.45 18.70 7.10
CA PRO A 410 -18.87 18.99 6.92
C PRO A 410 -19.56 17.88 6.11
N THR A 411 -20.71 17.41 6.58
CA THR A 411 -21.50 16.35 5.93
C THR A 411 -22.97 16.50 6.28
N THR A 412 -23.85 16.10 5.35
CA THR A 412 -25.31 16.07 5.55
C THR A 412 -25.85 14.70 5.96
N ASP A 413 -25.01 13.66 6.06
CA ASP A 413 -25.44 12.31 6.46
C ASP A 413 -25.60 12.22 7.99
N PRO A 414 -26.83 11.97 8.51
CA PRO A 414 -27.06 11.85 9.94
C PRO A 414 -26.33 10.67 10.58
N HIS A 415 -25.96 9.63 9.82
CA HIS A 415 -25.19 8.50 10.35
C HIS A 415 -23.72 8.84 10.53
N ILE A 416 -23.11 9.65 9.65
CA ILE A 416 -21.73 10.11 9.83
C ILE A 416 -21.68 11.10 11.02
N GLN A 417 -22.72 11.91 11.20
CA GLN A 417 -22.90 12.75 12.38
C GLN A 417 -23.06 11.90 13.67
N GLN A 418 -23.85 10.82 13.63
CA GLN A 418 -24.00 9.88 14.75
C GLN A 418 -22.67 9.16 15.05
N GLU A 419 -21.94 8.69 14.03
CA GLU A 419 -20.66 8.01 14.18
C GLU A 419 -19.57 8.93 14.76
N ARG A 420 -19.55 10.22 14.36
CA ARG A 420 -18.73 11.27 15.01
C ARG A 420 -19.05 11.36 16.51
N GLN A 421 -20.34 11.45 16.88
CA GLN A 421 -20.72 11.58 18.30
C GLN A 421 -20.36 10.31 19.09
N GLN A 422 -20.51 9.12 18.50
CA GLN A 422 -20.11 7.85 19.12
C GLN A 422 -18.60 7.81 19.39
N ILE A 423 -17.76 8.19 18.43
CA ILE A 423 -16.30 8.24 18.58
C ILE A 423 -15.89 9.25 19.66
N ILE A 424 -16.50 10.44 19.68
CA ILE A 424 -16.24 11.44 20.72
C ILE A 424 -16.67 10.92 22.10
N HIS A 425 -17.83 10.26 22.19
CA HIS A 425 -18.32 9.68 23.44
C HIS A 425 -17.38 8.60 23.99
N ILE A 426 -17.01 7.59 23.20
CA ILE A 426 -16.15 6.50 23.69
C ILE A 426 -14.73 6.97 24.04
N LEU A 427 -14.18 7.97 23.32
CA LEU A 427 -12.91 8.61 23.67
C LEU A 427 -12.98 9.35 25.01
N MET A 428 -14.04 10.14 25.24
CA MET A 428 -14.25 10.85 26.51
C MET A 428 -14.51 9.87 27.67
N THR A 429 -15.33 8.84 27.46
CA THR A 429 -15.59 7.78 28.44
C THR A 429 -14.32 7.05 28.84
N ALA A 430 -13.42 6.74 27.89
CA ALA A 430 -12.13 6.11 28.20
C ALA A 430 -11.15 7.05 28.91
N LEU A 431 -11.07 8.33 28.50
CA LEU A 431 -10.20 9.33 29.15
C LEU A 431 -10.64 9.71 30.58
N CYS A 432 -11.93 9.58 30.88
CA CYS A 432 -12.50 9.85 32.20
C CYS A 432 -12.57 8.62 33.12
N ASN A 433 -12.19 7.43 32.67
CA ASN A 433 -12.31 6.20 33.45
C ASN A 433 -11.01 5.83 34.20
N PRO A 434 -10.97 5.91 35.55
CA PRO A 434 -9.76 5.59 36.32
C PRO A 434 -9.43 4.10 36.39
N SER A 435 -10.28 3.19 35.88
CA SER A 435 -10.01 1.75 35.89
C SER A 435 -9.03 1.30 34.80
N VAL A 436 -8.61 2.19 33.90
CA VAL A 436 -7.73 1.86 32.77
C VAL A 436 -6.67 2.95 32.56
N ALA A 437 -5.41 2.56 32.40
CA ALA A 437 -4.30 3.48 32.19
C ALA A 437 -4.25 3.94 30.71
N PHE A 438 -5.16 4.84 30.33
CA PHE A 438 -5.34 5.30 28.96
C PHE A 438 -4.89 6.75 28.73
N GLY A 439 -4.42 7.04 27.52
CA GLY A 439 -4.18 8.41 27.06
C GLY A 439 -4.32 8.57 25.54
N VAL A 440 -4.60 9.81 25.10
CA VAL A 440 -4.80 10.16 23.69
C VAL A 440 -3.89 11.33 23.29
N ILE A 441 -3.21 11.18 22.16
CA ILE A 441 -2.47 12.25 21.48
C ILE A 441 -3.16 12.51 20.15
N ILE A 442 -3.72 13.71 19.93
CA ILE A 442 -4.31 14.08 18.64
C ILE A 442 -3.36 14.96 17.82
N GLY A 443 -3.24 14.68 16.52
CA GLY A 443 -2.67 15.61 15.54
C GLY A 443 -3.80 16.37 14.86
N VAL A 444 -3.83 17.70 14.94
CA VAL A 444 -4.92 18.52 14.39
C VAL A 444 -4.44 19.74 13.61
N ARG A 445 -5.15 20.09 12.54
CA ARG A 445 -4.92 21.35 11.80
C ARG A 445 -5.40 22.57 12.58
N SER A 446 -4.55 23.60 12.64
CA SER A 446 -4.89 24.88 13.29
C SER A 446 -6.15 25.54 12.72
N ASN A 447 -6.42 25.36 11.43
CA ASN A 447 -7.63 25.88 10.77
C ASN A 447 -8.89 25.00 10.93
N ALA A 448 -8.82 23.91 11.71
CA ALA A 448 -9.93 23.01 11.98
C ALA A 448 -10.46 23.10 13.42
N MET A 449 -9.82 23.90 14.29
CA MET A 449 -10.24 24.12 15.68
C MET A 449 -11.69 24.62 15.79
N ASP A 450 -12.15 25.41 14.82
CA ASP A 450 -13.52 25.94 14.76
C ASP A 450 -14.58 24.80 14.74
N GLY A 451 -14.26 23.65 14.13
CA GLY A 451 -15.14 22.48 14.11
C GLY A 451 -15.31 21.79 15.47
N LEU A 452 -14.32 21.94 16.36
CA LEU A 452 -14.36 21.39 17.72
C LEU A 452 -15.28 22.20 18.64
N MET A 453 -15.52 23.49 18.35
CA MET A 453 -16.33 24.40 19.18
C MET A 453 -17.76 23.87 19.42
N SER A 454 -18.29 23.08 18.49
CA SER A 454 -19.60 22.40 18.60
C SER A 454 -19.64 21.30 19.70
N HIS A 455 -18.50 20.91 20.26
CA HIS A 455 -18.33 19.82 21.22
C HIS A 455 -17.58 20.33 22.46
N GLY A 456 -18.24 21.16 23.27
CA GLY A 456 -17.61 22.02 24.30
C GLY A 456 -16.70 21.31 25.32
N GLU A 457 -17.03 20.09 25.75
CA GLU A 457 -16.18 19.31 26.67
C GLU A 457 -14.87 18.87 26.00
N LEU A 458 -14.97 18.28 24.80
CA LEU A 458 -13.84 17.87 23.97
C LEU A 458 -12.96 19.08 23.62
N PHE A 459 -13.57 20.20 23.21
CA PHE A 459 -12.84 21.44 22.97
C PHE A 459 -12.10 21.92 24.22
N SER A 460 -12.75 21.94 25.39
CA SER A 460 -12.11 22.36 26.64
C SER A 460 -10.93 21.46 27.03
N LEU A 461 -11.04 20.14 26.80
CA LEU A 461 -9.97 19.18 27.07
C LEU A 461 -8.80 19.34 26.09
N ILE A 462 -9.08 19.56 24.81
CA ILE A 462 -8.08 19.82 23.77
C ILE A 462 -7.35 21.15 24.01
N ASP A 463 -8.09 22.22 24.30
CA ASP A 463 -7.51 23.57 24.42
C ASP A 463 -6.57 23.71 25.63
N LYS A 464 -6.91 23.07 26.76
CA LYS A 464 -6.03 22.96 27.94
C LYS A 464 -4.75 22.17 27.67
N ASN A 465 -4.75 21.30 26.66
CA ASN A 465 -3.66 20.37 26.34
C ASN A 465 -3.06 20.63 24.95
N ARG A 466 -3.22 21.84 24.41
CA ARG A 466 -2.74 22.21 23.07
C ARG A 466 -1.23 22.49 23.06
N PHE A 467 -0.53 21.82 22.16
CA PHE A 467 0.86 22.09 21.77
C PHE A 467 0.82 22.71 20.38
N ILE A 468 0.94 24.04 20.33
CA ILE A 468 0.99 24.77 19.07
C ILE A 468 2.37 24.55 18.45
N MET A 469 2.42 23.90 17.29
CA MET A 469 3.65 23.64 16.55
C MET A 469 4.12 24.95 15.87
N PRO A 470 5.20 25.61 16.35
CA PRO A 470 5.61 26.90 15.83
C PRO A 470 6.26 26.76 14.43
N PRO A 471 6.38 27.87 13.67
CA PRO A 471 7.36 27.94 12.59
C PRO A 471 8.75 27.59 13.13
N MET A 472 9.64 27.09 12.28
CA MET A 472 10.99 26.75 12.71
C MET A 472 11.85 28.00 12.86
N SER A 473 12.75 28.01 13.84
CA SER A 473 13.83 29.00 13.89
C SER A 473 14.84 28.77 12.75
N TYR A 474 15.67 29.77 12.46
CA TYR A 474 16.81 29.61 11.55
C TYR A 474 17.68 28.39 11.91
N GLN A 475 17.95 28.18 13.21
CA GLN A 475 18.76 27.03 13.65
C GLN A 475 18.02 25.70 13.48
N ASN A 476 16.70 25.66 13.69
CA ASN A 476 15.91 24.46 13.47
C ASN A 476 15.85 24.08 11.97
N ILE A 477 15.72 25.07 11.07
CA ILE A 477 15.81 24.87 9.62
C ILE A 477 17.21 24.38 9.22
N ARG A 478 18.25 25.01 9.77
CA ARG A 478 19.65 24.61 9.58
C ARG A 478 19.89 23.16 10.02
N ASP A 479 19.37 22.77 11.18
CA ASP A 479 19.46 21.41 11.72
C ASP A 479 18.75 20.36 10.84
N VAL A 480 17.58 20.71 10.25
CA VAL A 480 16.87 19.88 9.24
C VAL A 480 17.68 19.72 7.95
N ILE A 481 18.59 20.64 7.65
CA ILE A 481 19.39 20.63 6.43
C ILE A 481 20.73 19.92 6.66
N GLU A 482 21.53 20.34 7.64
CA GLU A 482 22.89 19.83 7.86
C GLU A 482 22.92 18.41 8.46
N LYS A 483 22.24 18.17 9.59
CA LYS A 483 22.39 16.92 10.36
C LYS A 483 22.05 15.64 9.56
N PRO A 484 21.01 15.60 8.69
CA PRO A 484 20.75 14.42 7.85
C PRO A 484 21.85 14.19 6.80
N ALA A 485 22.41 15.25 6.21
CA ALA A 485 23.50 15.17 5.24
C ALA A 485 24.82 14.70 5.89
N GLU A 486 25.14 15.19 7.09
CA GLU A 486 26.34 14.79 7.82
C GLU A 486 26.37 13.28 8.14
N LYS A 487 25.22 12.70 8.49
CA LYS A 487 25.07 11.24 8.70
C LYS A 487 25.43 10.45 7.45
N VAL A 488 24.92 10.83 6.27
CA VAL A 488 25.29 10.21 4.98
C VAL A 488 26.64 10.68 4.41
N GLY A 489 27.36 11.56 5.12
CA GLY A 489 28.71 12.02 4.75
C GLY A 489 28.77 13.15 3.72
N PHE A 490 27.63 13.74 3.38
CA PHE A 490 27.54 14.87 2.46
C PHE A 490 27.89 16.20 3.14
N LYS A 491 28.43 17.13 2.35
CA LYS A 491 28.56 18.54 2.75
C LYS A 491 27.44 19.38 2.14
N ILE A 492 27.23 20.56 2.71
CA ILE A 492 26.27 21.54 2.21
C ILE A 492 26.99 22.88 2.14
N ASP A 493 26.75 23.61 1.06
CA ASP A 493 27.20 24.98 0.86
C ASP A 493 26.57 25.91 1.92
N PRO A 494 27.34 26.62 2.76
CA PRO A 494 26.77 27.54 3.75
C PRO A 494 25.90 28.65 3.14
N TYR A 495 26.20 29.06 1.89
CA TYR A 495 25.38 30.04 1.17
C TYR A 495 24.07 29.43 0.67
N LEU A 496 24.02 28.12 0.41
CA LEU A 496 22.76 27.41 0.12
C LEU A 496 21.82 27.44 1.32
N ILE A 497 22.31 27.15 2.53
CA ILE A 497 21.48 27.18 3.76
C ILE A 497 20.89 28.58 3.98
N HIS A 498 21.70 29.62 3.77
CA HIS A 498 21.24 31.01 3.87
C HIS A 498 20.15 31.34 2.85
N ASN A 499 20.33 31.00 1.57
CA ASN A 499 19.33 31.26 0.53
C ASN A 499 18.05 30.42 0.73
N LEU A 500 18.17 29.12 1.05
CA LEU A 500 17.04 28.27 1.40
C LEU A 500 16.20 28.88 2.51
N THR A 501 16.84 29.36 3.58
CA THR A 501 16.09 29.91 4.72
C THR A 501 15.39 31.23 4.37
N LEU A 502 16.03 32.11 3.57
CA LEU A 502 15.41 33.34 3.06
C LEU A 502 14.21 33.07 2.13
N ASP A 503 14.36 32.12 1.19
CA ASP A 503 13.29 31.74 0.25
C ASP A 503 12.15 30.94 0.94
N LEU A 504 12.31 30.58 2.23
CA LEU A 504 11.30 29.89 3.05
C LEU A 504 10.66 30.76 4.12
N THR A 505 11.32 31.78 4.67
CA THR A 505 10.78 32.57 5.79
C THR A 505 9.43 33.20 5.45
N GLY A 506 8.35 32.73 6.10
CA GLY A 506 6.99 33.21 5.89
C GLY A 506 6.24 32.52 4.73
N ALA A 507 6.84 31.53 4.07
CA ALA A 507 6.17 30.74 3.04
C ALA A 507 5.14 29.79 3.69
N PRO A 508 3.86 29.78 3.26
CA PRO A 508 2.81 29.08 4.00
C PRO A 508 2.82 27.56 3.73
N GLY A 509 3.71 26.85 4.43
CA GLY A 509 3.96 25.41 4.30
C GLY A 509 5.46 25.00 4.31
N GLU A 510 6.34 25.93 4.70
CA GLU A 510 7.82 25.88 4.73
C GLU A 510 8.46 24.48 4.62
N LEU A 511 8.16 23.57 5.56
CA LEU A 511 8.87 22.29 5.71
C LEU A 511 8.60 21.27 4.59
N ALA A 512 7.39 21.23 4.03
CA ALA A 512 7.09 20.36 2.88
C ALA A 512 7.82 20.83 1.62
N LEU A 513 7.92 22.15 1.44
CA LEU A 513 8.66 22.76 0.33
C LEU A 513 10.17 22.60 0.51
N LEU A 514 10.68 22.75 1.73
CA LEU A 514 12.08 22.49 2.08
C LEU A 514 12.48 21.04 1.79
N GLN A 515 11.73 20.06 2.31
CA GLN A 515 12.03 18.63 2.11
C GLN A 515 11.93 18.22 0.64
N MET A 516 10.95 18.74 -0.12
CA MET A 516 10.93 18.59 -1.58
C MET A 516 12.20 19.15 -2.23
N THR A 517 12.59 20.38 -1.87
CA THR A 517 13.75 21.04 -2.47
C THR A 517 15.05 20.31 -2.15
N LEU A 518 15.25 19.89 -0.90
CA LEU A 518 16.41 19.10 -0.47
C LEU A 518 16.46 17.74 -1.17
N TYR A 519 15.30 17.10 -1.38
CA TYR A 519 15.20 15.83 -2.08
C TYR A 519 15.55 15.96 -3.58
N GLU A 520 15.09 17.00 -4.27
CA GLU A 520 15.47 17.23 -5.68
C GLU A 520 16.89 17.78 -5.82
N LEU A 521 17.40 18.57 -4.85
CA LEU A 521 18.82 18.92 -4.74
C LEU A 521 19.71 17.69 -4.54
N TRP A 522 19.23 16.71 -3.78
CA TRP A 522 19.91 15.43 -3.63
C TRP A 522 19.93 14.68 -4.96
N ARG A 523 18.82 14.53 -5.68
CA ARG A 523 18.82 13.87 -7.01
C ARG A 523 19.72 14.60 -8.01
N HIS A 524 19.54 15.91 -8.16
CA HIS A 524 20.38 16.76 -9.00
C HIS A 524 21.73 17.14 -8.35
N ARG A 525 22.26 16.30 -7.44
CA ARG A 525 23.65 16.37 -6.98
C ARG A 525 24.55 16.01 -8.14
N THR A 526 25.48 16.89 -8.51
CA THR A 526 26.50 16.51 -9.49
C THR A 526 27.50 15.57 -8.80
N PRO A 527 27.76 14.34 -9.32
CA PRO A 527 28.85 13.49 -8.85
C PRO A 527 30.18 14.13 -9.29
N THR A 528 30.59 15.18 -8.59
CA THR A 528 31.67 16.05 -9.02
C THR A 528 33.01 15.40 -8.71
N SER A 529 33.65 14.92 -9.79
CA SER A 529 35.06 14.56 -9.98
C SER A 529 36.02 14.83 -8.82
N TYR A 530 36.94 13.87 -8.57
CA TYR A 530 37.97 13.76 -7.51
C TYR A 530 38.87 14.99 -7.22
N SER A 531 38.66 16.13 -7.89
CA SER A 531 39.33 17.41 -7.64
C SER A 531 38.84 18.12 -6.37
N LYS A 532 39.37 17.69 -5.21
CA LYS A 532 39.45 18.43 -3.93
C LYS A 532 38.15 18.79 -3.20
N GLY A 533 36.96 18.55 -3.76
CA GLY A 533 35.67 18.68 -3.07
C GLY A 533 35.03 17.31 -2.80
N GLY A 534 34.50 17.09 -1.59
CA GLY A 534 33.57 15.97 -1.35
C GLY A 534 32.18 16.29 -1.91
N PRO A 535 31.29 15.28 -2.06
CA PRO A 535 29.98 15.48 -2.65
C PRO A 535 29.14 16.46 -1.81
N CYS A 536 28.50 17.41 -2.48
CA CYS A 536 27.99 18.62 -1.85
C CYS A 536 26.66 19.08 -2.47
N LEU A 537 25.72 19.53 -1.62
CA LEU A 537 24.56 20.30 -2.07
C LEU A 537 24.97 21.77 -2.25
N SER A 538 24.97 22.26 -3.49
CA SER A 538 25.50 23.58 -3.86
C SER A 538 24.42 24.64 -4.09
N LEU A 539 24.76 25.91 -3.83
CA LEU A 539 23.91 27.04 -4.22
C LEU A 539 23.68 27.09 -5.74
N GLU A 540 24.64 26.64 -6.55
CA GLU A 540 24.53 26.60 -8.01
C GLU A 540 23.40 25.66 -8.47
N SER A 541 23.31 24.44 -7.94
CA SER A 541 22.21 23.51 -8.25
C SER A 541 20.86 24.07 -7.79
N TYR A 542 20.80 24.76 -6.65
CA TYR A 542 19.56 25.40 -6.17
C TYR A 542 19.08 26.54 -7.05
N MET A 543 20.00 27.37 -7.55
CA MET A 543 19.69 28.44 -8.47
C MET A 543 19.28 27.90 -9.85
N LYS A 544 19.89 26.80 -10.32
CA LYS A 544 19.46 26.07 -11.53
C LYS A 544 18.06 25.45 -11.39
N LEU A 545 17.70 24.95 -10.20
CA LEU A 545 16.34 24.47 -9.88
C LEU A 545 15.30 25.60 -9.75
N GLY A 546 15.70 26.87 -9.91
CA GLY A 546 14.79 28.02 -9.88
C GLY A 546 14.37 28.50 -8.49
N ARG A 547 15.04 28.01 -7.42
CA ARG A 547 14.67 28.19 -6.00
C ARG A 547 13.38 27.47 -5.57
N CYS A 548 13.16 27.43 -4.25
CA CYS A 548 12.00 26.76 -3.62
C CYS A 548 10.65 27.15 -4.25
N SER A 549 10.43 28.45 -4.50
CA SER A 549 9.15 28.95 -5.02
C SER A 549 8.84 28.48 -6.44
N LYS A 550 9.84 28.36 -7.33
CA LYS A 550 9.61 27.98 -8.73
C LYS A 550 9.73 26.49 -9.01
N LEU A 551 10.40 25.71 -8.15
CA LEU A 551 10.60 24.26 -8.34
C LEU A 551 9.31 23.52 -8.69
N LEU A 552 8.24 23.75 -7.92
CA LEU A 552 6.92 23.15 -8.16
C LEU A 552 6.18 23.78 -9.36
N ILE A 553 6.43 25.05 -9.69
CA ILE A 553 5.79 25.74 -10.82
C ILE A 553 6.36 25.23 -12.14
N HIS A 554 7.68 25.11 -12.25
CA HIS A 554 8.36 24.48 -13.39
C HIS A 554 7.88 23.04 -13.52
N ARG A 555 8.04 22.21 -12.48
CA ARG A 555 7.64 20.79 -12.52
C ARG A 555 6.16 20.56 -12.85
N ALA A 556 5.25 21.44 -12.41
CA ALA A 556 3.84 21.40 -12.81
C ALA A 556 3.63 21.76 -14.30
N THR A 557 4.37 22.76 -14.79
CA THR A 557 4.32 23.22 -16.18
C THR A 557 4.95 22.21 -17.14
N ASP A 558 6.13 21.70 -16.82
CA ASP A 558 6.87 20.72 -17.62
C ASP A 558 6.10 19.40 -17.68
N CYS A 559 5.55 18.93 -16.54
CA CYS A 559 4.65 17.78 -16.50
C CYS A 559 3.42 18.02 -17.39
N TYR A 560 2.70 19.13 -17.21
CA TYR A 560 1.52 19.45 -18.02
C TYR A 560 1.83 19.52 -19.52
N GLN A 561 2.96 20.12 -19.90
CA GLN A 561 3.40 20.20 -21.30
C GLN A 561 3.79 18.84 -21.91
N SER A 562 4.23 17.87 -21.11
CA SER A 562 4.53 16.50 -21.56
C SER A 562 3.29 15.61 -21.79
N LEU A 563 2.10 16.08 -21.40
CA LEU A 563 0.85 15.33 -21.51
C LEU A 563 0.14 15.55 -22.85
N SER A 564 -0.63 14.54 -23.29
CA SER A 564 -1.52 14.69 -24.43
C SER A 564 -2.66 15.68 -24.14
N SER A 565 -3.32 16.22 -25.17
CA SER A 565 -4.46 17.14 -24.99
C SER A 565 -5.62 16.54 -24.20
N GLU A 566 -5.79 15.21 -24.25
CA GLU A 566 -6.77 14.46 -23.46
C GLU A 566 -6.35 14.40 -21.98
N GLU A 567 -5.08 14.09 -21.73
CA GLU A 567 -4.50 14.04 -20.39
C GLU A 567 -4.43 15.42 -19.73
N GLN A 568 -4.15 16.49 -20.50
CA GLN A 568 -4.17 17.88 -20.03
C GLN A 568 -5.56 18.31 -19.53
N ALA A 569 -6.61 17.94 -20.26
CA ALA A 569 -7.99 18.20 -19.84
C ALA A 569 -8.35 17.41 -18.56
N ALA A 570 -7.83 16.18 -18.41
CA ALA A 570 -7.96 15.42 -17.16
C ALA A 570 -7.21 16.08 -15.99
N VAL A 571 -5.99 16.60 -16.21
CA VAL A 571 -5.26 17.39 -15.19
C VAL A 571 -6.06 18.60 -14.73
N GLN A 572 -6.65 19.37 -15.65
CA GLN A 572 -7.51 20.51 -15.30
C GLN A 572 -8.66 20.08 -14.38
N ARG A 573 -9.36 18.98 -14.71
CA ARG A 573 -10.42 18.42 -13.86
C ARG A 573 -9.90 18.00 -12.47
N ILE A 574 -8.75 17.33 -12.42
CA ILE A 574 -8.15 16.82 -11.18
C ILE A 574 -7.79 17.98 -10.25
N PHE A 575 -7.02 18.96 -10.72
CA PHE A 575 -6.57 20.07 -9.88
C PHE A 575 -7.73 20.95 -9.39
N ILE A 576 -8.75 21.22 -10.23
CA ILE A 576 -9.94 21.97 -9.80
C ILE A 576 -10.73 21.19 -8.72
N ALA A 577 -10.83 19.86 -8.84
CA ALA A 577 -11.51 19.04 -7.84
C ALA A 577 -10.79 19.05 -6.48
N LEU A 578 -9.45 19.11 -6.48
CA LEU A 578 -8.58 19.13 -5.29
C LEU A 578 -8.52 20.51 -4.59
N CYS A 579 -8.86 21.59 -5.29
CA CYS A 579 -8.93 22.93 -4.70
C CYS A 579 -10.25 23.13 -3.94
N ASP A 580 -10.21 23.76 -2.78
CA ASP A 580 -11.39 24.31 -2.12
C ASP A 580 -11.59 25.79 -2.47
N LEU A 581 -12.82 26.15 -2.79
CA LEU A 581 -13.23 27.45 -3.32
C LEU A 581 -14.30 28.10 -2.42
N GLY A 582 -14.22 27.82 -1.11
CA GLY A 582 -15.12 28.30 -0.08
C GLY A 582 -15.13 29.83 0.13
N GLU A 583 -15.73 30.27 1.23
CA GLU A 583 -16.08 31.67 1.47
C GLU A 583 -14.85 32.58 1.68
N GLY A 584 -14.32 33.12 0.58
CA GLY A 584 -13.26 34.13 0.58
C GLY A 584 -11.82 33.57 0.62
N ARG A 585 -11.63 32.30 1.01
CA ARG A 585 -10.31 31.65 1.07
C ARG A 585 -10.08 30.74 -0.13
N LEU A 586 -9.29 31.23 -1.10
CA LEU A 586 -8.92 30.52 -2.33
C LEU A 586 -7.68 29.61 -2.16
N ASP A 587 -7.16 29.44 -0.95
CA ASP A 587 -5.82 28.87 -0.68
C ASP A 587 -5.85 27.47 -0.01
N GLN A 588 -6.99 26.79 -0.01
CA GLN A 588 -7.17 25.50 0.67
C GLN A 588 -7.22 24.33 -0.31
N CYS A 589 -6.59 23.21 0.06
CA CYS A 589 -6.68 21.93 -0.65
C CYS A 589 -7.63 20.98 0.11
N ARG A 590 -8.31 20.08 -0.61
CA ARG A 590 -9.08 18.95 -0.05
C ARG A 590 -8.61 17.59 -0.58
N SER A 591 -8.85 16.54 0.19
CA SER A 591 -8.80 15.15 -0.30
C SER A 591 -9.97 14.87 -1.26
N VAL A 592 -9.70 14.11 -2.31
CA VAL A 592 -10.68 13.74 -3.36
C VAL A 592 -10.59 12.25 -3.65
N ARG A 593 -11.70 11.52 -3.56
CA ARG A 593 -11.77 10.11 -3.95
C ARG A 593 -11.56 9.95 -5.46
N LYS A 594 -10.79 8.95 -5.90
CA LYS A 594 -10.54 8.68 -7.33
C LYS A 594 -11.84 8.56 -8.15
N LEU A 595 -12.92 8.06 -7.54
CA LEU A 595 -14.23 7.93 -8.19
C LEU A 595 -14.98 9.28 -8.38
N GLU A 596 -14.63 10.37 -7.69
CA GLU A 596 -15.14 11.73 -8.01
C GLU A 596 -14.55 12.25 -9.34
N LEU A 597 -13.34 11.79 -9.67
CA LEU A 597 -12.59 12.25 -10.84
C LEU A 597 -13.08 11.60 -12.15
N VAL A 598 -13.73 10.43 -12.09
CA VAL A 598 -14.20 9.67 -13.27
C VAL A 598 -15.61 10.10 -13.69
N ASN A 599 -15.79 10.53 -14.95
CA ASN A 599 -17.09 10.86 -15.55
C ASN A 599 -17.22 10.23 -16.96
N GLN A 600 -18.16 10.72 -17.79
CA GLN A 600 -18.32 10.23 -19.18
C GLN A 600 -17.20 10.69 -20.13
N GLN A 601 -16.47 11.75 -19.79
CA GLN A 601 -15.40 12.34 -20.60
C GLN A 601 -14.02 11.81 -20.20
N PHE A 602 -13.83 11.49 -18.92
CA PHE A 602 -12.57 11.04 -18.34
C PHE A 602 -12.77 9.65 -17.73
N SER A 603 -12.28 8.62 -18.43
CA SER A 603 -12.37 7.22 -17.99
C SER A 603 -11.51 6.94 -16.77
N ILE A 604 -11.76 5.81 -16.09
CA ILE A 604 -10.93 5.34 -14.98
C ILE A 604 -9.46 5.19 -15.41
N ASP A 605 -9.19 4.65 -16.60
CA ASP A 605 -7.85 4.37 -17.12
C ASP A 605 -7.11 5.65 -17.55
N LEU A 606 -7.83 6.69 -17.97
CA LEU A 606 -7.26 8.01 -18.22
C LEU A 606 -6.91 8.71 -16.90
N ILE A 607 -7.84 8.71 -15.94
CA ILE A 607 -7.60 9.28 -14.61
C ILE A 607 -6.44 8.55 -13.93
N GLU A 608 -6.37 7.22 -13.97
CA GLU A 608 -5.29 6.44 -13.35
C GLU A 608 -3.92 6.75 -13.96
N ARG A 609 -3.79 6.75 -15.30
CA ARG A 609 -2.54 7.14 -15.99
C ARG A 609 -2.10 8.56 -15.62
N VAL A 610 -3.03 9.51 -15.58
CA VAL A 610 -2.72 10.91 -15.24
C VAL A 610 -2.36 11.05 -13.77
N LEU A 611 -3.05 10.36 -12.84
CA LEU A 611 -2.68 10.33 -11.43
C LEU A 611 -1.29 9.69 -11.22
N GLN A 612 -0.95 8.63 -11.94
CA GLN A 612 0.40 8.05 -11.90
C GLN A 612 1.46 9.06 -12.36
N LYS A 613 1.26 9.72 -13.50
CA LYS A 613 2.17 10.78 -14.01
C LYS A 613 2.30 11.96 -13.03
N LEU A 614 1.20 12.46 -12.47
CA LEU A 614 1.20 13.55 -11.49
C LEU A 614 1.86 13.14 -10.15
N THR A 615 1.75 11.88 -9.74
CA THR A 615 2.39 11.34 -8.53
C THR A 615 3.89 11.15 -8.72
N ALA A 616 4.33 10.65 -9.88
CA ALA A 616 5.76 10.62 -10.25
C ALA A 616 6.35 12.04 -10.37
N ALA A 617 5.58 12.97 -10.91
CA ALA A 617 5.89 14.40 -10.89
C ALA A 617 5.77 15.04 -9.48
N ARG A 618 5.34 14.30 -8.44
CA ARG A 618 5.17 14.77 -7.06
C ARG A 618 4.33 16.05 -6.93
N LEU A 619 3.33 16.19 -7.80
CA LEU A 619 2.36 17.30 -7.81
C LEU A 619 1.11 16.98 -6.99
N ILE A 620 0.90 15.70 -6.71
CA ILE A 620 -0.14 15.14 -5.84
C ILE A 620 0.44 14.06 -4.92
N VAL A 621 -0.32 13.71 -3.90
CA VAL A 621 -0.10 12.57 -3.00
C VAL A 621 -1.34 11.68 -3.03
N SER A 622 -1.17 10.35 -3.05
CA SER A 622 -2.26 9.36 -2.93
C SER A 622 -2.20 8.70 -1.54
N ASN A 623 -3.36 8.38 -0.96
CA ASN A 623 -3.45 7.64 0.30
C ASN A 623 -3.19 6.13 0.13
N LYS A 624 -3.19 5.63 -1.12
CA LYS A 624 -3.06 4.19 -1.40
C LYS A 624 -1.61 3.77 -1.14
N PRO A 625 -1.34 2.77 -0.28
CA PRO A 625 0.00 2.20 -0.20
C PRO A 625 0.35 1.63 -1.58
N GLN A 626 1.54 1.95 -2.08
CA GLN A 626 2.00 1.41 -3.36
C GLN A 626 2.04 -0.12 -3.25
N THR A 627 1.24 -0.79 -4.07
CA THR A 627 1.08 -2.25 -4.04
C THR A 627 2.37 -2.91 -4.51
N ILE A 628 3.18 -3.35 -3.55
CA ILE A 628 4.18 -4.38 -3.77
C ILE A 628 3.43 -5.60 -4.34
N PRO A 629 3.83 -6.17 -5.49
CA PRO A 629 3.17 -7.36 -6.02
C PRO A 629 3.40 -8.54 -5.08
N THR A 630 2.36 -8.97 -4.37
CA THR A 630 2.42 -10.08 -3.41
C THR A 630 2.65 -11.40 -4.15
N CYS A 631 3.76 -12.08 -3.88
CA CYS A 631 3.94 -13.46 -4.31
C CYS A 631 2.90 -14.38 -3.65
N ASN A 632 2.44 -15.38 -4.40
CA ASN A 632 1.38 -16.29 -3.99
C ASN A 632 1.79 -17.11 -2.74
N PRO A 633 0.92 -17.33 -1.73
CA PRO A 633 1.31 -17.93 -0.45
C PRO A 633 1.59 -19.44 -0.50
N GLU A 634 1.26 -20.12 -1.60
CA GLU A 634 1.53 -21.56 -1.79
C GLU A 634 3.00 -21.82 -2.17
N GLY A 635 3.90 -21.81 -1.18
CA GLY A 635 5.28 -22.30 -1.37
C GLY A 635 6.30 -21.99 -0.26
N CYS A 636 6.10 -20.94 0.54
CA CYS A 636 7.11 -20.46 1.50
C CYS A 636 6.91 -21.00 2.92
N THR A 637 7.38 -22.23 3.19
CA THR A 637 7.69 -22.66 4.56
C THR A 637 9.07 -22.17 4.95
N VAL A 638 9.14 -21.02 5.62
CA VAL A 638 10.41 -20.45 6.12
C VAL A 638 10.83 -21.20 7.41
N PRO A 639 12.01 -21.84 7.49
CA PRO A 639 12.46 -22.49 8.71
C PRO A 639 12.77 -21.47 9.81
N ALA A 640 12.21 -21.65 11.00
CA ALA A 640 12.30 -20.69 12.12
C ALA A 640 13.64 -20.74 12.88
N THR A 641 14.76 -21.04 12.20
CA THR A 641 15.99 -21.55 12.85
C THR A 641 17.30 -20.88 12.38
N THR A 642 17.35 -19.54 12.32
CA THR A 642 18.61 -18.81 12.05
C THR A 642 18.77 -17.47 12.79
N TRP A 643 18.28 -17.39 14.04
CA TRP A 643 18.47 -16.22 14.92
C TRP A 643 19.29 -16.52 16.19
N THR A 644 20.35 -17.32 16.07
CA THR A 644 21.22 -17.71 17.20
C THR A 644 22.67 -17.28 17.01
N THR A 645 23.00 -16.04 17.41
CA THR A 645 24.36 -15.64 17.84
C THR A 645 24.30 -14.32 18.60
N TYR A 646 25.14 -14.18 19.63
CA TYR A 646 25.24 -13.04 20.58
C TYR A 646 23.96 -12.73 21.35
N GLU A 647 23.87 -13.35 22.54
CA GLU A 647 22.72 -13.35 23.45
C GLU A 647 23.00 -12.55 24.75
N HIS A 648 24.02 -11.68 24.73
CA HIS A 648 24.33 -10.72 25.78
C HIS A 648 24.44 -9.30 25.18
N GLU A 649 24.02 -8.30 25.96
CA GLU A 649 23.98 -6.86 25.67
C GLU A 649 22.92 -6.30 24.68
N ILE A 650 22.13 -7.12 23.96
CA ILE A 650 20.98 -6.61 23.16
C ILE A 650 19.72 -7.50 23.29
N THR A 651 19.09 -7.51 24.47
CA THR A 651 17.80 -8.19 24.71
C THR A 651 16.57 -7.31 24.46
N ASP A 652 16.62 -6.04 24.84
CA ASP A 652 15.39 -5.23 24.98
C ASP A 652 14.80 -4.76 23.64
N THR A 653 15.65 -4.41 22.68
CA THR A 653 15.18 -3.88 21.38
C THR A 653 14.51 -4.93 20.51
N LYS A 654 14.87 -6.22 20.63
CA LYS A 654 14.22 -7.31 19.88
C LYS A 654 12.81 -7.61 20.38
N HIS A 655 12.59 -7.59 21.71
CA HIS A 655 11.25 -7.73 22.27
C HIS A 655 10.36 -6.53 21.90
N TRP A 656 10.92 -5.31 21.95
CA TRP A 656 10.19 -4.10 21.57
C TRP A 656 9.68 -4.13 20.12
N LEU A 657 10.54 -4.48 19.17
CA LEU A 657 10.25 -4.41 17.72
C LEU A 657 9.15 -5.39 17.29
N VAL A 658 8.98 -6.51 17.99
CA VAL A 658 7.90 -7.50 17.73
C VAL A 658 6.59 -7.10 18.39
N ALA A 659 6.63 -6.46 19.57
CA ALA A 659 5.43 -6.01 20.30
C ALA A 659 4.75 -4.76 19.70
N HIS A 660 5.50 -3.98 18.91
CA HIS A 660 5.06 -2.69 18.36
C HIS A 660 4.86 -2.64 16.85
N GLN A 661 5.21 -3.69 16.11
CA GLN A 661 4.69 -3.84 14.74
C GLN A 661 3.18 -4.04 14.80
N THR A 662 2.41 -2.98 14.50
CA THR A 662 1.03 -3.15 14.05
C THR A 662 1.06 -4.04 12.82
N PRO A 663 0.43 -5.23 12.83
CA PRO A 663 0.48 -6.13 11.69
C PRO A 663 -0.13 -5.43 10.48
N PHE A 664 0.67 -5.20 9.43
CA PHE A 664 0.22 -4.57 8.19
C PHE A 664 -0.61 -5.58 7.41
N LEU A 665 -1.88 -5.67 7.76
CA LEU A 665 -2.73 -6.79 7.40
C LEU A 665 -3.25 -6.67 5.96
N GLY A 666 -3.40 -7.86 5.36
CA GLY A 666 -3.59 -8.11 3.94
C GLY A 666 -4.68 -7.29 3.26
N GLU A 667 -4.60 -7.27 1.92
CA GLU A 667 -5.35 -6.41 0.99
C GLU A 667 -6.83 -6.19 1.37
N SER A 668 -7.09 -5.18 2.22
CA SER A 668 -8.45 -4.79 2.56
C SER A 668 -9.17 -4.39 1.28
N ARG A 669 -10.29 -5.06 0.98
CA ARG A 669 -11.23 -4.66 -0.10
C ARG A 669 -11.48 -3.16 -0.03
N ALA A 670 -10.89 -2.44 -0.98
CA ALA A 670 -10.91 -1.00 -1.17
C ALA A 670 -11.06 -0.16 0.11
N SER A 671 -9.94 0.10 0.81
CA SER A 671 -9.74 1.47 1.28
C SER A 671 -9.69 2.36 0.04
N GLU A 672 -10.70 3.21 -0.19
CA GLU A 672 -10.77 3.98 -1.43
C GLU A 672 -9.57 4.92 -1.60
N GLU A 673 -9.02 4.93 -2.81
CA GLU A 673 -7.92 5.79 -3.18
C GLU A 673 -8.37 7.26 -3.18
N THR A 674 -7.81 8.06 -2.26
CA THR A 674 -7.96 9.52 -2.23
C THR A 674 -6.66 10.21 -2.63
N VAL A 675 -6.81 11.38 -3.24
CA VAL A 675 -5.75 12.19 -3.81
C VAL A 675 -5.78 13.57 -3.18
N GLU A 676 -4.60 14.13 -2.91
CA GLU A 676 -4.39 15.51 -2.43
C GLU A 676 -3.32 16.25 -3.24
N LEU A 677 -3.37 17.58 -3.25
CA LEU A 677 -2.30 18.40 -3.83
C LEU A 677 -1.04 18.35 -2.97
N ALA A 678 0.11 18.14 -3.62
CA ALA A 678 1.42 18.10 -2.99
C ALA A 678 1.72 19.30 -2.09
N HIS A 679 1.40 20.51 -2.57
CA HIS A 679 1.62 21.74 -1.84
C HIS A 679 0.74 22.87 -2.38
N LYS A 680 0.32 23.80 -1.51
CA LYS A 680 -0.60 24.88 -1.90
C LYS A 680 0.03 26.02 -2.71
N SER A 681 1.36 26.06 -2.87
CA SER A 681 2.00 26.93 -3.87
C SER A 681 1.59 26.59 -5.31
N LEU A 682 1.11 25.37 -5.58
CA LEU A 682 0.46 25.05 -6.85
C LEU A 682 -0.81 25.91 -7.07
N ILE A 683 -1.56 26.20 -6.00
CA ILE A 683 -2.75 27.09 -6.05
C ILE A 683 -2.33 28.56 -6.05
N LEU A 684 -1.39 28.95 -5.18
CA LEU A 684 -1.00 30.34 -4.99
C LEU A 684 -0.14 30.90 -6.13
N ASP A 685 0.69 30.09 -6.77
CA ASP A 685 1.79 30.56 -7.61
C ASP A 685 1.75 30.02 -9.06
N TRP A 686 1.23 28.81 -9.33
CA TRP A 686 1.14 28.30 -10.70
C TRP A 686 0.14 29.13 -11.52
N PRO A 687 0.54 29.81 -12.62
CA PRO A 687 -0.36 30.71 -13.33
C PRO A 687 -1.54 29.98 -14.00
N LEU A 688 -1.30 28.77 -14.50
CA LEU A 688 -2.30 27.99 -15.23
C LEU A 688 -3.46 27.54 -14.32
N LEU A 689 -3.16 27.06 -13.11
CA LEU A 689 -4.21 26.71 -12.14
C LEU A 689 -4.95 27.95 -11.65
N ARG A 690 -4.27 29.07 -11.41
CA ARG A 690 -4.95 30.33 -11.07
C ARG A 690 -5.90 30.79 -12.18
N GLN A 691 -5.49 30.68 -13.44
CA GLN A 691 -6.37 30.94 -14.59
C GLN A 691 -7.58 30.00 -14.58
N TRP A 692 -7.39 28.69 -14.40
CA TRP A 692 -8.49 27.73 -14.33
C TRP A 692 -9.48 28.05 -13.20
N LEU A 693 -9.00 28.34 -11.99
CA LEU A 693 -9.85 28.65 -10.83
C LEU A 693 -10.58 29.99 -10.98
N GLN A 694 -10.01 30.97 -11.71
CA GLN A 694 -10.67 32.23 -12.05
C GLN A 694 -11.77 32.08 -13.11
N HIS A 695 -11.63 31.11 -14.03
CA HIS A 695 -12.58 30.90 -15.13
C HIS A 695 -13.62 29.80 -14.83
N TYR A 696 -13.49 29.07 -13.72
CA TYR A 696 -14.46 28.04 -13.35
C TYR A 696 -15.78 28.66 -12.83
N PRO A 697 -16.96 28.08 -13.17
CA PRO A 697 -18.25 28.65 -12.81
C PRO A 697 -18.50 28.81 -11.30
N THR A 698 -19.43 29.71 -10.98
CA THR A 698 -19.80 30.20 -9.65
C THR A 698 -19.83 29.15 -8.54
N ARG A 699 -19.27 29.47 -7.36
CA ARG A 699 -19.20 28.63 -6.14
C ARG A 699 -20.40 27.70 -5.87
N ALA A 700 -21.63 28.17 -6.10
CA ALA A 700 -22.85 27.38 -5.93
C ALA A 700 -22.85 26.06 -6.74
N ILE A 701 -22.31 26.08 -7.96
CA ILE A 701 -22.22 24.92 -8.87
C ILE A 701 -21.24 23.88 -8.32
N LEU A 702 -20.13 24.32 -7.69
CA LEU A 702 -19.20 23.44 -6.99
C LEU A 702 -19.83 22.81 -5.75
N TYR A 703 -20.56 23.57 -4.94
CA TYR A 703 -21.25 23.02 -3.77
C TYR A 703 -22.32 22.00 -4.17
N GLN A 704 -23.16 22.30 -5.17
CA GLN A 704 -24.15 21.37 -5.70
C GLN A 704 -23.52 20.10 -6.28
N ARG A 705 -22.39 20.23 -7.01
CA ARG A 705 -21.64 19.08 -7.50
C ARG A 705 -21.11 18.20 -6.36
N ARG A 706 -20.47 18.80 -5.35
CA ARG A 706 -19.86 18.06 -4.22
C ARG A 706 -20.88 17.33 -3.37
N ASP A 707 -21.99 17.99 -3.05
CA ASP A 707 -23.11 17.38 -2.31
C ASP A 707 -23.67 16.15 -3.06
N LEU A 708 -23.82 16.24 -4.39
CA LEU A 708 -24.27 15.12 -5.21
C LEU A 708 -23.24 13.98 -5.29
N GLU A 709 -21.95 14.31 -5.36
CA GLU A 709 -20.86 13.33 -5.33
C GLU A 709 -20.75 12.63 -3.95
N GLU A 710 -20.95 13.36 -2.85
CA GLU A 710 -21.00 12.81 -1.48
C GLU A 710 -22.21 11.89 -1.26
N ARG A 711 -23.43 12.35 -1.56
CA ARG A 711 -24.65 11.54 -1.38
C ARG A 711 -24.65 10.29 -2.24
N ALA A 712 -24.13 10.37 -3.47
CA ALA A 712 -24.01 9.21 -4.36
C ALA A 712 -23.01 8.18 -3.84
N TRP A 713 -21.93 8.63 -3.19
CA TRP A 713 -20.96 7.76 -2.52
C TRP A 713 -21.57 7.03 -1.32
N VAL A 714 -22.31 7.74 -0.46
CA VAL A 714 -23.04 7.15 0.67
C VAL A 714 -24.05 6.12 0.18
N TRP A 715 -24.81 6.44 -0.87
CA TRP A 715 -25.77 5.54 -1.48
C TRP A 715 -25.11 4.26 -2.05
N HIS A 716 -23.95 4.38 -2.69
CA HIS A 716 -23.19 3.22 -3.17
C HIS A 716 -22.71 2.31 -2.03
N HIS A 717 -22.09 2.89 -1.00
CA HIS A 717 -21.54 2.15 0.14
C HIS A 717 -22.60 1.40 0.95
N ARG A 718 -23.86 1.86 0.93
CA ARG A 718 -24.99 1.17 1.57
C ARG A 718 -25.68 0.14 0.67
N GLY A 719 -25.08 -0.25 -0.46
CA GLY A 719 -25.61 -1.28 -1.36
C GLY A 719 -26.67 -0.78 -2.35
N GLU A 720 -26.64 0.49 -2.71
CA GLU A 720 -27.56 1.14 -3.67
C GLU A 720 -29.07 0.97 -3.33
N PRO A 721 -29.49 1.29 -2.08
CA PRO A 721 -30.87 1.16 -1.65
C PRO A 721 -31.82 2.01 -2.51
N ARG A 722 -33.00 1.45 -2.83
CA ARG A 722 -34.00 2.09 -3.72
C ARG A 722 -35.20 2.68 -2.97
N CYS A 723 -35.21 2.64 -1.63
CA CYS A 723 -36.22 3.29 -0.81
C CYS A 723 -36.09 4.82 -0.86
N SER A 724 -37.16 5.53 -0.52
CA SER A 724 -37.26 6.99 -0.58
C SER A 724 -36.16 7.72 0.20
N ASP A 725 -35.78 7.16 1.34
CA ASP A 725 -35.10 7.89 2.41
C ASP A 725 -33.59 8.03 2.15
N TYR A 726 -33.10 7.34 1.13
CA TYR A 726 -31.71 7.33 0.67
C TYR A 726 -31.54 7.99 -0.71
N LEU A 727 -32.64 8.36 -1.37
CA LEU A 727 -32.67 8.96 -2.71
C LEU A 727 -32.97 10.46 -2.63
N LEU A 728 -32.61 11.21 -3.67
CA LEU A 728 -32.81 12.66 -3.68
C LEU A 728 -34.31 13.01 -3.66
N GLY A 729 -34.75 13.73 -2.62
CA GLY A 729 -36.13 14.16 -2.45
C GLY A 729 -36.62 15.07 -3.57
N GLN A 730 -37.93 15.04 -3.85
CA GLN A 730 -38.50 15.72 -5.04
C GLN A 730 -38.31 17.23 -5.06
N GLN A 731 -38.24 17.88 -3.89
CA GLN A 731 -37.94 19.30 -3.77
C GLN A 731 -36.46 19.56 -4.11
N TYR A 732 -35.53 18.82 -3.52
CA TYR A 732 -34.10 18.95 -3.83
C TYR A 732 -33.80 18.72 -5.31
N LEU A 733 -34.40 17.69 -5.93
CA LEU A 733 -34.31 17.43 -7.38
C LEU A 733 -34.83 18.58 -8.26
N LYS A 734 -35.73 19.43 -7.75
CA LYS A 734 -36.20 20.65 -8.42
C LYS A 734 -35.19 21.79 -8.24
N ASP A 735 -34.65 21.94 -7.03
CA ASP A 735 -33.73 23.02 -6.66
C ASP A 735 -32.37 22.90 -7.38
N ILE A 736 -31.86 21.68 -7.56
CA ILE A 736 -30.69 21.40 -8.40
C ILE A 736 -31.02 21.30 -9.91
N GLY A 737 -32.28 21.48 -10.30
CA GLY A 737 -32.75 21.19 -11.66
C GLY A 737 -32.04 21.98 -12.76
N GLN A 738 -31.67 23.24 -12.49
CA GLN A 738 -30.87 24.05 -13.41
C GLN A 738 -29.44 23.51 -13.56
N PHE A 739 -28.79 23.15 -12.45
CA PHE A 739 -27.47 22.51 -12.47
C PHE A 739 -27.48 21.18 -13.25
N LEU A 740 -28.51 20.35 -13.08
CA LEU A 740 -28.65 19.08 -13.80
C LEU A 740 -28.95 19.23 -15.30
N ASN A 741 -29.35 20.42 -15.77
CA ASN A 741 -29.50 20.70 -17.20
C ASN A 741 -28.19 21.17 -17.86
N THR A 742 -27.32 21.86 -17.12
CA THR A 742 -26.09 22.47 -17.67
C THR A 742 -24.81 21.70 -17.33
N HIS A 743 -24.68 21.18 -16.10
CA HIS A 743 -23.42 20.64 -15.55
C HIS A 743 -23.46 19.13 -15.26
N ARG A 744 -24.53 18.41 -15.68
CA ARG A 744 -24.70 16.97 -15.41
C ARG A 744 -23.55 16.10 -15.93
N GLN A 745 -22.88 16.50 -17.00
CA GLN A 745 -21.71 15.77 -17.53
C GLN A 745 -20.47 15.92 -16.64
N GLU A 746 -20.38 16.97 -15.81
CA GLU A 746 -19.26 17.18 -14.87
C GLU A 746 -19.35 16.29 -13.62
N LEU A 747 -20.56 15.84 -13.25
CA LEU A 747 -20.77 14.85 -12.19
C LEU A 747 -20.03 13.54 -12.50
N SER A 748 -19.52 12.88 -11.47
CA SER A 748 -18.96 11.53 -11.61
C SER A 748 -19.96 10.51 -12.17
N THR A 749 -19.46 9.40 -12.75
CA THR A 749 -20.31 8.28 -13.24
C THR A 749 -21.26 7.77 -12.15
N LEU A 750 -20.78 7.69 -10.91
CA LEU A 750 -21.58 7.30 -9.75
C LEU A 750 -22.66 8.34 -9.41
N ALA A 751 -22.32 9.63 -9.37
CA ALA A 751 -23.30 10.69 -9.10
C ALA A 751 -24.37 10.77 -10.19
N GLN A 752 -24.01 10.55 -11.46
CA GLN A 752 -24.98 10.44 -12.55
C GLN A 752 -25.92 9.23 -12.40
N ARG A 753 -25.43 8.07 -11.92
CA ARG A 753 -26.27 6.89 -11.61
C ARG A 753 -27.23 7.20 -10.46
N TYR A 754 -26.75 7.79 -9.36
CA TYR A 754 -27.57 8.16 -8.20
C TYR A 754 -28.69 9.15 -8.54
N VAL A 755 -28.38 10.19 -9.32
CA VAL A 755 -29.37 11.15 -9.82
C VAL A 755 -30.42 10.46 -10.71
N ALA A 756 -30.01 9.55 -11.59
CA ALA A 756 -30.94 8.82 -12.47
C ALA A 756 -31.91 7.91 -11.67
N VAL A 757 -31.40 7.17 -10.67
CA VAL A 757 -32.25 6.33 -9.79
C VAL A 757 -33.21 7.21 -8.97
N SER A 758 -32.73 8.35 -8.46
CA SER A 758 -33.56 9.30 -7.71
C SER A 758 -34.67 9.93 -8.57
N GLN A 759 -34.37 10.30 -9.82
CA GLN A 759 -35.37 10.78 -10.79
C GLN A 759 -36.40 9.69 -11.14
N GLY A 760 -35.96 8.43 -11.28
CA GLY A 760 -36.84 7.28 -11.43
C GLY A 760 -37.84 7.14 -10.27
N ASN A 761 -37.35 7.14 -9.02
CA ASN A 761 -38.21 7.07 -7.84
C ASN A 761 -39.16 8.29 -7.73
N ALA A 762 -38.66 9.51 -7.97
CA ALA A 762 -39.47 10.73 -7.95
C ALA A 762 -40.61 10.71 -8.98
N THR A 763 -40.40 10.14 -10.17
CA THR A 763 -41.48 9.94 -11.14
C THR A 763 -42.46 8.84 -10.70
N TYR A 764 -41.98 7.71 -10.18
CA TYR A 764 -42.82 6.63 -9.65
C TYR A 764 -43.75 7.10 -8.52
N GLN A 765 -43.22 7.87 -7.55
CA GLN A 765 -44.02 8.50 -6.49
C GLN A 765 -45.11 9.43 -7.06
N ARG A 766 -44.81 10.22 -8.11
CA ARG A 766 -45.80 11.08 -8.77
C ARG A 766 -46.90 10.27 -9.47
N TRP A 767 -46.57 9.09 -10.01
CA TRP A 767 -47.57 8.17 -10.57
C TRP A 767 -48.45 7.56 -9.47
N GLN A 768 -47.87 7.18 -8.32
CA GLN A 768 -48.65 6.68 -7.18
C GLN A 768 -49.59 7.76 -6.61
N THR A 769 -49.09 8.96 -6.31
CA THR A 769 -49.91 10.02 -5.71
C THR A 769 -51.00 10.52 -6.66
N ARG A 770 -50.71 10.66 -7.96
CA ARG A 770 -51.74 10.99 -8.98
C ARG A 770 -52.70 9.83 -9.22
N GLY A 771 -52.21 8.59 -9.19
CA GLY A 771 -53.04 7.38 -9.27
C GLY A 771 -54.08 7.35 -8.16
N VAL A 772 -53.66 7.52 -6.91
CA VAL A 772 -54.57 7.63 -5.75
C VAL A 772 -55.52 8.83 -5.90
N ALA A 773 -55.01 10.02 -6.27
CA ALA A 773 -55.83 11.22 -6.44
C ALA A 773 -56.87 11.14 -7.57
N VAL A 774 -56.74 10.21 -8.52
CA VAL A 774 -57.72 9.95 -9.60
C VAL A 774 -58.62 8.75 -9.26
N LEU A 775 -58.06 7.67 -8.71
CA LEU A 775 -58.80 6.46 -8.35
C LEU A 775 -59.73 6.67 -7.17
N LEU A 776 -59.36 7.51 -6.19
CA LEU A 776 -60.17 7.76 -5.00
C LEU A 776 -61.49 8.51 -5.34
N PRO A 777 -61.52 9.61 -6.10
CA PRO A 777 -62.78 10.21 -6.55
C PRO A 777 -63.57 9.30 -7.52
N LEU A 778 -62.90 8.49 -8.36
CA LEU A 778 -63.59 7.48 -9.18
C LEU A 778 -64.28 6.40 -8.32
N ALA A 779 -63.63 5.94 -7.25
CA ALA A 779 -64.20 4.98 -6.31
C ALA A 779 -65.35 5.59 -5.49
N VAL A 780 -65.26 6.86 -5.10
CA VAL A 780 -66.37 7.60 -4.47
C VAL A 780 -67.55 7.76 -5.43
N MET A 781 -67.30 8.12 -6.70
CA MET A 781 -68.35 8.20 -7.74
C MET A 781 -69.01 6.84 -7.98
N ALA A 782 -68.24 5.75 -8.08
CA ALA A 782 -68.78 4.41 -8.21
C ALA A 782 -69.57 3.95 -6.96
N GLY A 783 -69.10 4.31 -5.76
CA GLY A 783 -69.84 4.09 -4.52
C GLY A 783 -71.17 4.86 -4.48
N MET A 784 -71.17 6.10 -4.96
CA MET A 784 -72.38 6.93 -5.07
C MET A 784 -73.37 6.36 -6.09
N THR A 785 -72.93 5.93 -7.28
CA THR A 785 -73.85 5.33 -8.28
C THR A 785 -74.42 4.01 -7.78
N VAL A 786 -73.61 3.13 -7.17
CA VAL A 786 -74.10 1.90 -6.52
C VAL A 786 -75.09 2.22 -5.39
N SER A 787 -74.82 3.24 -4.58
CA SER A 787 -75.73 3.68 -3.51
C SER A 787 -77.06 4.23 -4.06
N LEU A 788 -77.03 5.01 -5.14
CA LEU A 788 -78.22 5.55 -5.80
C LEU A 788 -79.08 4.44 -6.43
N VAL A 789 -78.46 3.49 -7.14
CA VAL A 789 -79.15 2.30 -7.67
C VAL A 789 -79.76 1.47 -6.53
N ARG A 790 -79.02 1.25 -5.44
CA ARG A 790 -79.50 0.53 -4.25
C ARG A 790 -80.60 1.28 -3.49
N HIS A 791 -80.69 2.61 -3.64
CA HIS A 791 -81.77 3.42 -3.10
C HIS A 791 -83.02 3.35 -3.99
N GLN A 792 -82.88 3.42 -5.32
CA GLN A 792 -83.99 3.30 -6.27
C GLN A 792 -84.64 1.91 -6.26
N LEU A 793 -83.88 0.85 -5.96
CA LEU A 793 -84.38 -0.53 -5.89
C LEU A 793 -85.02 -0.92 -4.54
N ARG A 794 -85.26 0.02 -3.62
CA ARG A 794 -85.96 -0.25 -2.34
C ARG A 794 -87.48 -0.37 -2.51
N ILE A 795 -87.93 -1.49 -3.07
CA ILE A 795 -89.35 -1.89 -3.06
C ILE A 795 -89.74 -2.34 -1.63
N PRO A 796 -90.76 -1.72 -0.98
CA PRO A 796 -91.15 -2.06 0.38
C PRO A 796 -92.16 -3.21 0.44
N TRP A 797 -91.68 -4.44 0.62
CA TRP A 797 -92.56 -5.59 0.88
C TRP A 797 -93.08 -5.57 2.32
N ARG A 798 -94.35 -5.17 2.51
CA ARG A 798 -95.11 -5.43 3.74
C ARG A 798 -95.51 -6.91 3.78
N ILE A 799 -95.33 -7.54 4.93
CA ILE A 799 -95.91 -8.85 5.25
C ILE A 799 -96.88 -8.66 6.41
N GLN A 800 -98.12 -9.14 6.27
CA GLN A 800 -99.05 -9.32 7.39
C GLN A 800 -99.03 -10.80 7.82
N PRO A 801 -99.24 -11.11 9.10
CA PRO A 801 -99.29 -12.49 9.58
C PRO A 801 -100.59 -13.17 9.14
N ILE A 802 -100.50 -14.47 8.83
CA ILE A 802 -101.65 -15.35 8.54
C ILE A 802 -101.83 -16.30 9.73
N SER A 803 -103.09 -16.56 10.10
CA SER A 803 -103.48 -17.44 11.21
C SER A 803 -103.55 -18.92 10.82
N ASN A 804 -103.39 -19.79 11.81
CA ASN A 804 -103.34 -21.26 11.69
C ASN A 804 -104.61 -21.89 11.07
N THR A 805 -104.42 -22.98 10.30
CA THR A 805 -105.11 -24.28 10.45
C THR A 805 -104.37 -25.37 9.63
N GLU A 806 -104.09 -26.54 10.25
CA GLU A 806 -104.46 -27.93 9.84
C GLU A 806 -104.46 -28.32 8.32
N VAL A 807 -104.07 -29.51 7.82
CA VAL A 807 -103.55 -30.82 8.32
C VAL A 807 -102.98 -31.61 7.08
N SER A 808 -102.22 -32.73 7.07
CA SER A 808 -101.81 -33.76 8.05
C SER A 808 -100.54 -34.55 7.63
N GLU A 809 -99.94 -35.25 8.61
CA GLU A 809 -99.37 -36.63 8.59
C GLU A 809 -98.23 -37.20 7.67
N THR A 810 -97.57 -38.21 8.26
CA THR A 810 -96.80 -39.36 7.70
C THR A 810 -95.38 -39.20 7.08
N THR A 811 -94.40 -39.48 7.94
CA THR A 811 -93.09 -40.15 7.66
C THR A 811 -93.26 -41.66 7.38
N PRO A 812 -92.21 -42.52 7.10
CA PRO A 812 -90.75 -42.28 6.97
C PRO A 812 -89.97 -43.03 5.82
N SER A 813 -88.65 -42.74 5.74
CA SER A 813 -87.50 -43.70 5.60
C SER A 813 -86.75 -43.95 4.27
N LYS A 814 -85.39 -43.88 4.38
CA LYS A 814 -84.28 -44.69 3.78
C LYS A 814 -84.31 -45.06 2.27
N THR A 815 -83.22 -44.94 1.49
CA THR A 815 -82.04 -45.86 1.52
C THR A 815 -80.86 -45.39 0.62
N THR A 816 -79.68 -45.96 0.88
CA THR A 816 -78.28 -45.82 0.37
C THR A 816 -77.99 -45.99 -1.16
N ALA A 817 -76.75 -45.63 -1.56
CA ALA A 817 -75.92 -46.17 -2.67
C ALA A 817 -76.10 -45.56 -4.11
N VAL A 818 -75.16 -45.58 -5.10
CA VAL A 818 -73.69 -45.88 -5.23
C VAL A 818 -73.16 -45.32 -6.60
N ILE A 819 -71.84 -45.38 -6.88
CA ILE A 819 -71.09 -44.94 -8.11
C ILE A 819 -70.68 -46.17 -9.01
N PRO A 820 -70.06 -46.13 -10.24
CA PRO A 820 -69.11 -45.11 -10.79
C PRO A 820 -68.89 -44.92 -12.35
N THR A 821 -68.14 -43.85 -12.71
CA THR A 821 -67.12 -43.73 -13.84
C THR A 821 -67.45 -43.72 -15.36
N GLN A 822 -66.46 -43.21 -16.13
CA GLN A 822 -66.12 -43.37 -17.58
C GLN A 822 -66.81 -42.45 -18.62
N LEU A 823 -66.22 -42.05 -19.78
CA LEU A 823 -64.81 -41.93 -20.29
C LEU A 823 -64.72 -40.93 -21.49
N ILE A 824 -63.51 -40.68 -22.01
CA ILE A 824 -63.06 -39.84 -23.18
C ILE A 824 -63.44 -40.42 -24.59
N PRO A 825 -63.11 -39.86 -25.81
CA PRO A 825 -62.26 -38.68 -26.22
C PRO A 825 -62.78 -37.80 -27.43
N VAL A 826 -61.88 -36.94 -27.99
CA VAL A 826 -61.80 -36.33 -29.37
C VAL A 826 -62.91 -35.35 -29.87
N SER A 827 -62.71 -34.43 -30.86
CA SER A 827 -61.53 -33.68 -31.43
C SER A 827 -62.01 -32.56 -32.41
N GLY A 828 -61.10 -31.73 -32.99
CA GLY A 828 -61.35 -30.98 -34.25
C GLY A 828 -60.79 -29.54 -34.40
N THR A 829 -60.09 -29.27 -35.51
CA THR A 829 -59.70 -27.94 -36.09
C THR A 829 -60.22 -27.88 -37.57
N PRO A 830 -59.98 -26.87 -38.47
CA PRO A 830 -59.15 -25.65 -38.42
C PRO A 830 -59.69 -24.37 -39.18
N LEU A 831 -58.87 -23.29 -39.24
CA LEU A 831 -58.87 -22.15 -40.23
C LEU A 831 -60.12 -21.22 -40.26
N ASN A 832 -60.12 -19.94 -40.68
CA ASN A 832 -59.13 -18.96 -41.22
C ASN A 832 -59.65 -17.51 -40.90
N THR A 833 -59.04 -16.32 -41.08
CA THR A 833 -57.75 -15.79 -41.65
C THR A 833 -57.31 -14.61 -40.72
N LEU A 834 -56.76 -13.40 -41.00
CA LEU A 834 -56.16 -12.62 -42.12
C LEU A 834 -55.19 -11.55 -41.49
N LEU A 835 -54.43 -10.77 -42.29
CA LEU A 835 -53.51 -9.69 -41.85
C LEU A 835 -53.38 -8.56 -42.90
N PRO A 836 -52.94 -7.34 -42.51
CA PRO A 836 -51.53 -6.90 -42.68
C PRO A 836 -50.91 -6.36 -41.37
N ARG A 837 -49.64 -6.66 -40.97
CA ARG A 837 -48.30 -6.23 -41.47
C ARG A 837 -47.97 -4.74 -41.18
N ARG A 838 -46.77 -4.32 -40.70
CA ARG A 838 -45.43 -4.93 -40.39
C ARG A 838 -44.71 -4.03 -39.33
N TRP A 839 -44.07 -4.53 -38.25
CA TRP A 839 -42.67 -5.05 -38.08
C TRP A 839 -41.54 -3.99 -38.05
N GLY A 840 -40.43 -4.14 -37.30
CA GLY A 840 -39.93 -5.24 -36.41
C GLY A 840 -39.24 -4.69 -35.13
N GLN A 841 -39.00 -5.44 -34.04
CA GLN A 841 -38.11 -6.62 -33.81
C GLN A 841 -36.60 -6.27 -33.85
N THR A 842 -35.68 -6.81 -33.02
CA THR A 842 -35.68 -7.94 -32.02
C THR A 842 -34.88 -7.52 -30.75
N GLY A 843 -34.86 -8.24 -29.61
CA GLY A 843 -35.68 -9.40 -29.17
C GLY A 843 -35.01 -10.22 -28.04
N ALA A 844 -35.79 -10.68 -27.05
CA ALA A 844 -35.34 -11.60 -26.00
C ALA A 844 -36.47 -12.52 -25.49
N LYS A 845 -36.13 -13.77 -25.14
CA LYS A 845 -36.93 -14.90 -24.59
C LYS A 845 -35.92 -15.83 -23.89
N ARG A 846 -36.20 -16.71 -22.92
CA ARG A 846 -37.37 -17.26 -22.17
C ARG A 846 -36.74 -18.07 -20.99
N LEU A 847 -37.39 -18.59 -19.94
CA LEU A 847 -38.67 -18.42 -19.22
C LEU A 847 -38.46 -19.07 -17.83
N ALA A 848 -39.34 -18.85 -16.84
CA ALA A 848 -39.30 -19.51 -15.53
C ALA A 848 -40.47 -20.50 -15.32
N ILE A 849 -40.32 -21.48 -14.42
CA ILE A 849 -41.38 -22.30 -13.83
C ILE A 849 -41.06 -22.51 -12.33
N THR A 850 -42.09 -22.52 -11.46
CA THR A 850 -42.01 -22.74 -10.00
C THR A 850 -43.28 -23.48 -9.48
N SER A 851 -43.35 -23.78 -8.16
CA SER A 851 -44.29 -24.65 -7.41
C SER A 851 -44.00 -26.17 -7.50
N GLN A 852 -43.80 -27.00 -6.43
CA GLN A 852 -44.25 -27.08 -5.01
C GLN A 852 -45.69 -27.67 -4.93
N ILE A 853 -46.03 -28.75 -4.19
CA ILE A 853 -45.91 -29.08 -2.75
C ILE A 853 -46.10 -30.63 -2.48
N LEU A 854 -45.53 -31.19 -1.38
CA LEU A 854 -45.75 -32.54 -0.73
C LEU A 854 -45.34 -33.82 -1.52
N ASP A 855 -45.11 -35.02 -0.93
CA ASP A 855 -45.42 -35.57 0.43
C ASP A 855 -44.38 -36.63 0.96
N PHE A 856 -44.63 -37.24 2.14
CA PHE A 856 -43.88 -38.32 2.86
C PHE A 856 -43.53 -39.58 2.00
N ASN A 857 -42.55 -40.47 2.32
CA ASN A 857 -42.30 -41.17 3.59
C ASN A 857 -40.94 -41.96 3.67
N HIS A 858 -40.64 -42.57 4.83
CA HIS A 858 -39.42 -43.29 5.27
C HIS A 858 -38.84 -44.46 4.42
N ARG A 859 -37.51 -44.69 4.57
CA ARG A 859 -36.91 -45.93 5.18
C ARG A 859 -35.43 -45.78 5.62
N HIS A 860 -35.05 -46.49 6.69
CA HIS A 860 -33.69 -46.57 7.31
C HIS A 860 -32.92 -47.84 6.85
N PRO A 861 -31.61 -48.00 7.14
CA PRO A 861 -31.06 -48.43 8.46
C PRO A 861 -30.39 -47.26 9.25
N GLN A 862 -30.32 -47.20 10.59
CA GLN A 862 -29.82 -48.10 11.66
C GLN A 862 -28.29 -48.35 11.58
N SER A 863 -27.51 -48.22 12.66
CA SER A 863 -27.77 -48.16 14.13
C SER A 863 -27.02 -46.97 14.77
N ASP A 864 -27.45 -46.29 15.84
CA ASP A 864 -27.78 -46.72 17.24
C ASP A 864 -26.55 -47.29 17.98
N LEU A 865 -26.11 -46.82 19.16
CA LEU A 865 -26.86 -46.43 20.37
C LEU A 865 -26.29 -45.19 21.10
N SER A 866 -26.91 -44.81 22.23
CA SER A 866 -26.54 -43.63 23.02
C SER A 866 -26.65 -43.82 24.55
N GLN A 867 -26.02 -42.88 25.28
CA GLN A 867 -26.32 -42.43 26.65
C GLN A 867 -26.00 -43.28 27.92
N ILE A 868 -25.50 -42.53 28.93
CA ILE A 868 -25.69 -42.65 30.39
C ILE A 868 -25.13 -43.91 31.10
N SER A 869 -24.11 -43.70 31.95
CA SER A 869 -24.25 -43.82 33.42
C SER A 869 -22.96 -43.44 34.16
N VAL A 870 -23.08 -43.15 35.47
CA VAL A 870 -21.97 -42.86 36.39
C VAL A 870 -21.92 -43.98 37.43
N THR A 871 -20.77 -44.68 37.57
CA THR A 871 -20.20 -45.11 38.88
C THR A 871 -18.90 -45.93 38.75
N GLN A 872 -17.85 -45.45 39.44
CA GLN A 872 -16.93 -46.18 40.34
C GLN A 872 -16.04 -47.39 39.91
N LEU A 873 -14.83 -47.37 40.51
CA LEU A 873 -13.87 -48.47 40.80
C LEU A 873 -13.14 -49.10 39.58
N ALA A 874 -11.84 -48.81 39.38
CA ALA A 874 -10.64 -49.33 40.08
C ALA A 874 -10.13 -50.66 39.45
N ASN A 875 -8.83 -50.97 39.35
CA ASN A 875 -7.62 -50.54 40.06
C ASN A 875 -6.38 -50.50 39.11
N LEU A 876 -5.20 -50.18 39.68
CA LEU A 876 -3.83 -50.27 39.10
C LEU A 876 -3.46 -49.12 38.13
N MET A 877 -2.37 -48.36 38.30
CA MET A 877 -1.30 -48.42 39.32
C MET A 877 -1.11 -47.06 40.03
N THR A 878 -0.69 -47.10 41.28
CA THR A 878 -0.38 -45.95 42.15
C THR A 878 1.10 -45.52 42.07
N PRO A 879 1.45 -44.28 42.48
CA PRO A 879 2.80 -43.74 42.40
C PRO A 879 3.65 -44.06 43.65
N SER A 880 4.88 -43.56 43.66
CA SER A 880 5.70 -43.40 44.88
C SER A 880 6.22 -41.95 44.95
N ALA A 881 6.36 -41.42 46.17
CA ALA A 881 6.52 -39.99 46.41
C ALA A 881 7.70 -39.65 47.34
N ILE A 882 8.09 -38.36 47.29
CA ILE A 882 8.65 -37.51 48.35
C ILE A 882 9.40 -38.23 49.51
N ILE A 883 10.69 -37.92 49.64
CA ILE A 883 11.40 -37.92 50.93
C ILE A 883 11.75 -36.47 51.29
N THR A 884 11.71 -36.16 52.58
CA THR A 884 11.82 -34.80 53.13
C THR A 884 13.21 -34.46 53.69
N SER A 885 13.41 -33.15 53.90
CA SER A 885 14.05 -32.52 55.08
C SER A 885 15.47 -31.92 54.99
N SER A 886 15.51 -30.62 55.34
CA SER A 886 16.44 -29.97 56.28
C SER A 886 17.84 -29.50 55.83
N ALA A 887 18.27 -28.41 56.49
CA ALA A 887 19.62 -27.80 56.58
C ALA A 887 20.24 -27.20 55.29
N SER A 888 21.09 -26.17 55.33
CA SER A 888 21.27 -25.03 56.28
C SER A 888 22.29 -24.02 55.71
N LEU A 889 22.11 -22.71 55.96
CA LEU A 889 23.18 -21.68 55.87
C LEU A 889 24.31 -21.99 56.88
N PRO A 890 25.60 -21.61 56.66
CA PRO A 890 26.11 -20.23 56.43
C PRO A 890 26.93 -20.07 55.11
N ASP A 891 27.15 -18.90 54.51
CA ASP A 891 27.68 -17.59 54.98
C ASP A 891 29.22 -17.51 55.14
N LYS A 892 29.80 -16.45 54.54
CA LYS A 892 31.17 -15.87 54.60
C LYS A 892 31.38 -14.99 53.34
N SER A 893 31.27 -13.65 53.41
CA SER A 893 32.14 -12.65 54.07
C SER A 893 33.30 -12.13 53.19
N ASP A 894 33.06 -10.99 52.56
CA ASP A 894 33.80 -9.73 52.76
C ASP A 894 35.29 -9.53 52.36
N ILE A 895 35.53 -8.34 51.73
CA ILE A 895 36.62 -7.36 52.03
C ILE A 895 38.07 -7.67 51.54
N PRO A 896 38.88 -6.69 51.04
CA PRO A 896 38.57 -5.43 50.30
C PRO A 896 39.70 -4.93 49.32
N LEU A 897 39.61 -3.68 48.81
CA LEU A 897 40.72 -2.82 48.27
C LEU A 897 41.43 -3.34 46.97
N LYS A 898 42.22 -2.58 46.19
CA LYS A 898 42.70 -1.17 46.22
C LYS A 898 43.00 -0.64 44.77
N PHE A 899 43.43 0.63 44.72
CA PHE A 899 44.09 1.41 43.65
C PHE A 899 45.13 0.59 42.81
N GLU A 900 45.59 0.98 41.60
CA GLU A 900 45.86 2.34 41.07
C GLU A 900 45.86 2.45 39.49
N LYS A 901 46.53 3.47 38.93
CA LYS A 901 46.46 4.01 37.55
C LYS A 901 47.29 3.24 36.50
N SER A 902 47.02 3.58 35.22
CA SER A 902 47.94 3.56 34.05
C SER A 902 48.46 2.20 33.57
N GLU A 903 48.79 2.02 32.28
CA GLU A 903 48.89 2.98 31.16
C GLU A 903 47.79 2.83 30.10
#